data_AF-G3URN5-F1
#
_entry.id   AF-G3URN5-F1
#
_cell.length_a   1.000
_cell.length_b   1.000
_cell.length_c   1.000
_cell.angle_alpha   90.00
_cell.angle_beta   90.00
_cell.angle_gamma   90.00
#
_symmetry.space_group_name_H-M   'P 1'
#
loop_
_entity.id
_entity.type
_entity.pdbx_description
1 polymer ?
#
loop_
_entity_poly.entity_id
_entity_poly.type
_entity_poly.pdbx_seq_one_letter_code
_entity_poly.pdbx_strand_id
1 'polypeptide(L)'
;MNRLGKKANETLIEMALSADGEESNGPLCETISTAGSEVPSGSEQSGRRYNLFLKRRLRIDKRHESKDSIFFRDGVRRIDFVLSYVDDLNKEWEKKLERRKEFESNLQKAGLELETEDKKESEDGKIYFVKIHAPWEVLITYAEVLNIKVPIRENDIPSTVENPLDCMLTPFRLPEKVMHPEPDYFTAPFSKDKQELYLINDESTFFSPSMRNRIVNYILTRCPYGTEEGKKKFGIKRLLNNGTYSAAYPLHDCQYWKKASDPNCDNERYTLYMEWARFLRFYKEQPLDLIRKYYGEKIGIYFAWLGFYTEMLFLAAVVGVICFLYGLFTMDENMSSKEICDPAIGGEIIMCPLCDRECEYWRLNTTCQSSEYSHLFDNVATLFFAIFMGIWVTLFLEFWKRRQARLKYEWDLVDFEEEQQQLQLRPEYEAKCTQKKKNPVTQEMEPYLPLTSQAVRFCISGTTVLFWVSLIIASMIAVIVYRLAVYAAFASLMENTQTLQPISGLLTPQLATSVTASCLNFVIIMILNFIYEKIAIWITDMEIPRTHMEYENRLTMKMFLFQFVNYYSSCFYVAFFKGKFVGYPGAYTYMFNRWRNEECDPAGCLIELTTQLTIVMAGKQIWGNIQEAIVPWICNWWGRRKARSNPENLYSRWEQDHDLQTFGALGLFYEYLEMVIQFGFITLFVASFPLAPLLALMNNILEIRVDSWKLTTQYRRPVAAKAHSIGVWQEILNGMAILSVVTNAFIVAFTSDMIPRLVYYYAYSENEDSPMSGYINNSLSVFEISDFPERNKPKENPEGFEQCRYRDYRYPPDHERKYLHTMQFWHILAAKLAFIIIMEHVVFIVKFFVAWMIPDVPADVKAKIKREKYLTQKILHEYELEKLKERLCQGDKRATEKEFIATEGRMELSRAM
;
A
#
# COMPACT_ATOMS: atom_id res chain seq x y z
N MET A 1 -18.71 21.03 53.34
CA MET A 1 -20.05 21.00 53.98
C MET A 1 -20.53 19.56 54.05
N ASN A 2 -20.83 19.14 55.28
CA ASN A 2 -21.31 17.85 55.80
C ASN A 2 -22.29 16.99 54.96
N ARG A 3 -21.99 15.68 54.87
CA ARG A 3 -22.75 14.46 55.32
C ARG A 3 -22.48 13.28 54.36
N LEU A 4 -21.73 12.24 54.77
CA LEU A 4 -22.18 11.00 55.46
C LEU A 4 -23.29 10.29 54.67
N GLY A 5 -23.24 9.03 54.24
CA GLY A 5 -22.52 7.76 54.51
C GLY A 5 -23.36 6.69 53.74
N LYS A 6 -22.98 5.46 53.38
CA LYS A 6 -22.14 4.36 53.89
C LYS A 6 -21.84 3.44 52.68
N LYS A 7 -20.63 2.91 52.49
CA LYS A 7 -20.16 1.51 52.72
C LYS A 7 -21.14 0.43 52.19
N ALA A 8 -20.74 -0.56 51.39
CA ALA A 8 -19.56 -1.42 51.60
C ALA A 8 -19.06 -2.18 50.33
N ASN A 9 -17.73 -2.32 50.27
CA ASN A 9 -16.84 -3.41 49.80
C ASN A 9 -16.84 -3.77 48.29
N GLU A 10 -15.80 -3.55 47.46
CA GLU A 10 -14.37 -4.00 47.48
C GLU A 10 -14.25 -5.53 47.66
N THR A 11 -13.52 -6.36 46.91
CA THR A 11 -12.43 -6.29 45.91
C THR A 11 -12.24 -7.75 45.40
N LEU A 12 -12.09 -8.03 44.09
CA LEU A 12 -10.84 -8.36 43.37
C LEU A 12 -10.33 -9.83 43.55
N ILE A 13 -9.88 -10.42 42.42
CA ILE A 13 -8.86 -11.48 42.21
C ILE A 13 -9.30 -12.93 41.84
N GLU A 14 -8.95 -13.26 40.58
CA GLU A 14 -8.37 -14.48 39.93
C GLU A 14 -8.71 -15.96 40.26
N MET A 15 -8.78 -16.71 39.13
CA MET A 15 -8.24 -18.05 38.80
C MET A 15 -8.53 -19.34 39.61
N ALA A 16 -9.01 -20.36 38.89
CA ALA A 16 -8.57 -21.80 38.85
C ALA A 16 -9.72 -22.65 38.23
N LEU A 17 -9.57 -23.32 37.08
CA LEU A 17 -8.94 -24.62 36.76
C LEU A 17 -9.56 -25.90 37.40
N SER A 18 -9.97 -26.81 36.50
CA SER A 18 -10.07 -28.29 36.53
C SER A 18 -11.06 -29.02 37.45
N ALA A 19 -11.91 -29.90 36.88
CA ALA A 19 -11.76 -31.38 36.88
C ALA A 19 -12.97 -32.10 36.21
N ASP A 20 -12.65 -33.00 35.27
CA ASP A 20 -13.19 -34.34 34.90
C ASP A 20 -14.64 -34.74 35.24
N GLY A 21 -15.40 -35.52 34.46
CA GLY A 21 -15.17 -36.37 33.29
C GLY A 21 -16.31 -37.42 33.25
N GLU A 22 -16.71 -37.90 32.07
CA GLU A 22 -17.09 -39.31 31.82
C GLU A 22 -17.50 -39.53 30.35
N GLU A 23 -16.96 -40.60 29.79
CA GLU A 23 -17.08 -41.08 28.41
C GLU A 23 -18.40 -41.85 28.16
N SER A 24 -18.90 -41.86 26.92
CA SER A 24 -18.87 -43.04 26.04
C SER A 24 -19.85 -42.95 24.85
N ASN A 25 -19.24 -42.96 23.66
CA ASN A 25 -19.57 -43.65 22.40
C ASN A 25 -21.04 -43.95 21.99
N GLY A 26 -21.42 -43.47 20.80
CA GLY A 26 -22.60 -43.92 20.02
C GLY A 26 -22.39 -45.30 19.38
N PRO A 27 -22.87 -45.58 18.14
CA PRO A 27 -24.01 -45.05 17.37
C PRO A 27 -24.94 -46.20 16.88
N LEU A 28 -26.10 -45.94 16.24
CA LEU A 28 -26.71 -46.98 15.37
C LEU A 28 -27.67 -46.45 14.28
N CYS A 29 -27.55 -47.12 13.14
CA CYS A 29 -28.17 -46.95 11.82
C CYS A 29 -29.68 -47.24 11.70
N GLU A 30 -30.21 -46.79 10.55
CA GLU A 30 -31.51 -47.07 9.92
C GLU A 30 -31.92 -48.55 9.86
N THR A 31 -33.24 -48.82 9.86
CA THR A 31 -33.87 -49.75 8.89
C THR A 31 -35.40 -49.64 8.84
N ILE A 32 -35.91 -49.95 7.65
CA ILE A 32 -37.28 -49.96 7.12
C ILE A 32 -38.08 -51.19 7.57
N SER A 33 -39.41 -51.10 7.79
CA SER A 33 -40.39 -52.15 7.42
C SER A 33 -41.89 -51.79 7.61
N THR A 34 -42.63 -51.84 6.49
CA THR A 34 -43.94 -52.49 6.21
C THR A 34 -45.25 -52.18 6.97
N ALA A 35 -46.16 -51.52 6.22
CA ALA A 35 -47.57 -51.84 5.87
C ALA A 35 -48.50 -52.68 6.79
N GLY A 36 -49.74 -52.19 6.93
CA GLY A 36 -50.95 -52.95 7.32
C GLY A 36 -52.22 -52.07 7.28
N SER A 37 -53.15 -52.41 6.39
CA SER A 37 -54.36 -51.71 5.96
C SER A 37 -55.60 -51.91 6.83
N GLU A 38 -56.50 -50.93 6.91
CA GLU A 38 -57.96 -51.13 6.98
C GLU A 38 -58.74 -49.85 6.60
N VAL A 39 -59.78 -50.01 5.78
CA VAL A 39 -60.70 -48.98 5.26
C VAL A 39 -62.09 -49.26 5.85
N PRO A 40 -62.92 -48.25 6.19
CA PRO A 40 -64.09 -48.02 5.35
C PRO A 40 -64.54 -46.54 5.20
N SER A 41 -64.92 -46.22 3.95
CA SER A 41 -66.09 -45.44 3.49
C SER A 41 -66.44 -44.07 4.12
N GLY A 42 -66.63 -43.06 3.27
CA GLY A 42 -67.52 -41.93 3.57
C GLY A 42 -67.13 -40.61 2.90
N SER A 43 -67.89 -40.26 1.87
CA SER A 43 -67.79 -39.11 0.96
C SER A 43 -67.86 -37.70 1.60
N GLU A 44 -67.35 -36.73 0.82
CA GLU A 44 -67.63 -35.28 0.87
C GLU A 44 -66.95 -34.40 1.93
N GLN A 45 -65.62 -34.19 1.84
CA GLN A 45 -64.99 -32.97 2.40
C GLN A 45 -63.58 -32.63 1.85
N SER A 46 -63.28 -32.87 0.56
CA SER A 46 -61.91 -32.62 0.03
C SER A 46 -61.69 -31.27 -0.68
N GLY A 47 -62.72 -30.45 -0.91
CA GLY A 47 -62.57 -29.18 -1.66
C GLY A 47 -62.10 -27.96 -0.85
N ARG A 48 -62.22 -27.98 0.48
CA ARG A 48 -61.92 -26.82 1.35
C ARG A 48 -60.59 -26.90 2.10
N ARG A 49 -59.98 -28.09 2.21
CA ARG A 49 -58.72 -28.30 2.94
C ARG A 49 -57.47 -27.97 2.11
N TYR A 50 -57.51 -28.20 0.79
CA TYR A 50 -56.40 -27.87 -0.11
C TYR A 50 -56.18 -26.36 -0.28
N ASN A 51 -57.25 -25.58 -0.35
CA ASN A 51 -57.15 -24.12 -0.39
C ASN A 51 -56.70 -23.52 0.95
N LEU A 52 -56.95 -24.17 2.09
CA LEU A 52 -56.43 -23.69 3.38
C LEU A 52 -54.95 -24.03 3.55
N PHE A 53 -54.47 -25.16 3.02
CA PHE A 53 -53.06 -25.56 3.05
C PHE A 53 -52.19 -24.71 2.10
N LEU A 54 -52.66 -24.37 0.89
CA LEU A 54 -51.97 -23.43 0.01
C LEU A 54 -51.95 -22.00 0.57
N LYS A 55 -53.05 -21.56 1.22
CA LYS A 55 -53.10 -20.24 1.87
C LYS A 55 -52.29 -20.17 3.17
N ARG A 56 -51.95 -21.31 3.77
CA ARG A 56 -51.01 -21.42 4.91
C ARG A 56 -49.55 -21.39 4.47
N ARG A 57 -49.21 -21.88 3.26
CA ARG A 57 -47.89 -21.69 2.64
C ARG A 57 -47.68 -20.27 2.09
N LEU A 58 -48.74 -19.58 1.68
CA LEU A 58 -48.71 -18.16 1.28
C LEU A 58 -48.81 -17.16 2.46
N ARG A 59 -48.89 -17.67 3.70
CA ARG A 59 -48.75 -16.90 4.94
C ARG A 59 -47.61 -17.51 5.77
N ILE A 60 -46.43 -17.61 5.16
CA ILE A 60 -45.20 -17.60 5.96
C ILE A 60 -45.19 -16.26 6.69
N ASP A 61 -45.06 -16.35 8.00
CA ASP A 61 -45.02 -15.22 8.93
C ASP A 61 -44.05 -14.14 8.45
N LYS A 62 -44.58 -12.96 8.09
CA LYS A 62 -43.80 -11.70 7.97
C LYS A 62 -43.05 -11.29 9.26
N ARG A 63 -43.08 -12.11 10.32
CA ARG A 63 -42.47 -11.85 11.62
C ARG A 63 -41.29 -12.78 11.95
N HIS A 64 -40.98 -13.78 11.10
CA HIS A 64 -39.87 -14.70 11.31
C HIS A 64 -38.91 -14.79 10.09
N GLU A 65 -38.86 -13.76 9.24
CA GLU A 65 -37.71 -13.60 8.35
C GLU A 65 -36.51 -13.18 9.20
N SER A 66 -35.47 -14.01 9.22
CA SER A 66 -34.16 -13.60 9.73
C SER A 66 -33.71 -12.39 8.90
N LYS A 67 -33.75 -11.20 9.49
CA LYS A 67 -33.23 -9.98 8.87
C LYS A 67 -31.70 -10.04 8.62
N ASP A 68 -31.04 -11.06 9.15
CA ASP A 68 -29.62 -11.40 8.89
C ASP A 68 -29.47 -12.41 7.73
N SER A 69 -30.35 -12.36 6.72
CA SER A 69 -30.29 -13.23 5.54
C SER A 69 -29.56 -12.57 4.37
N ILE A 70 -28.78 -13.37 3.65
CA ILE A 70 -28.08 -12.99 2.40
C ILE A 70 -28.85 -13.44 1.14
N PHE A 71 -30.08 -13.91 1.33
CA PHE A 71 -30.95 -14.44 0.29
C PHE A 71 -32.14 -13.49 0.07
N PHE A 72 -32.82 -13.67 -1.06
CA PHE A 72 -34.11 -13.03 -1.36
C PHE A 72 -35.17 -13.51 -0.36
N ARG A 73 -36.38 -12.91 -0.39
CA ARG A 73 -37.48 -13.29 0.52
C ARG A 73 -37.90 -14.76 0.41
N ASP A 74 -37.54 -15.43 -0.68
CA ASP A 74 -37.77 -16.86 -0.87
C ASP A 74 -36.78 -17.77 -0.14
N GLY A 75 -35.65 -17.23 0.35
CA GLY A 75 -34.59 -17.99 1.02
C GLY A 75 -33.75 -18.87 0.10
N VAL A 76 -33.90 -18.77 -1.23
CA VAL A 76 -33.19 -19.61 -2.20
C VAL A 76 -32.19 -18.79 -3.00
N ARG A 77 -32.61 -17.63 -3.52
CA ARG A 77 -31.75 -16.82 -4.41
C ARG A 77 -30.81 -15.94 -3.61
N ARG A 78 -29.50 -16.13 -3.77
CA ARG A 78 -28.47 -15.33 -3.08
C ARG A 78 -28.39 -13.91 -3.65
N ILE A 79 -28.22 -12.92 -2.79
CA ILE A 79 -28.00 -11.53 -3.19
C ILE A 79 -26.53 -11.35 -3.59
N ASP A 80 -26.29 -11.03 -4.87
CA ASP A 80 -24.95 -10.79 -5.40
C ASP A 80 -24.56 -9.30 -5.34
N PHE A 81 -25.54 -8.41 -5.51
CA PHE A 81 -25.32 -6.96 -5.51
C PHE A 81 -26.52 -6.21 -4.96
N VAL A 82 -26.26 -5.03 -4.39
CA VAL A 82 -27.30 -4.13 -3.91
C VAL A 82 -27.10 -2.73 -4.49
N LEU A 83 -28.19 -2.18 -5.02
CA LEU A 83 -28.27 -0.76 -5.39
C LEU A 83 -29.14 -0.04 -4.38
N SER A 84 -28.74 1.16 -3.97
CA SER A 84 -29.59 2.02 -3.14
C SER A 84 -29.81 3.38 -3.77
N TYR A 85 -30.99 3.94 -3.57
CA TYR A 85 -31.32 5.29 -4.01
C TYR A 85 -32.31 5.96 -3.06
N VAL A 86 -32.35 7.28 -3.14
CA VAL A 86 -33.31 8.14 -2.44
C VAL A 86 -34.16 8.86 -3.48
N ASP A 87 -35.44 9.02 -3.20
CA ASP A 87 -36.32 9.85 -4.03
C ASP A 87 -36.08 11.34 -3.69
N ASP A 88 -35.44 12.06 -4.62
CA ASP A 88 -35.31 13.52 -4.55
C ASP A 88 -36.65 14.17 -4.92
N LEU A 89 -37.09 15.20 -4.17
CA LEU A 89 -38.31 15.97 -4.46
C LEU A 89 -38.09 17.08 -5.53
N ASN A 90 -36.88 17.18 -6.10
CA ASN A 90 -36.50 18.25 -7.05
C ASN A 90 -37.02 18.00 -8.47
N LYS A 91 -37.19 19.04 -9.30
CA LYS A 91 -37.67 18.96 -10.71
C LYS A 91 -36.93 17.96 -11.62
N GLU A 92 -35.75 17.47 -11.24
CA GLU A 92 -34.99 16.43 -11.96
C GLU A 92 -35.39 14.99 -11.60
N TRP A 93 -36.31 14.81 -10.64
CA TRP A 93 -36.73 13.50 -10.15
C TRP A 93 -37.33 12.62 -11.26
N GLU A 94 -38.11 13.20 -12.17
CA GLU A 94 -38.73 12.49 -13.29
C GLU A 94 -37.67 11.90 -14.23
N LYS A 95 -36.65 12.70 -14.58
CA LYS A 95 -35.52 12.26 -15.42
C LYS A 95 -34.68 11.19 -14.72
N LYS A 96 -34.43 11.33 -13.41
CA LYS A 96 -33.72 10.31 -12.62
C LYS A 96 -34.52 9.02 -12.57
N LEU A 97 -35.83 9.10 -12.35
CA LEU A 97 -36.71 7.94 -12.28
C LEU A 97 -36.80 7.22 -13.64
N GLU A 98 -36.94 7.96 -14.74
CA GLU A 98 -36.97 7.39 -16.09
C GLU A 98 -35.67 6.64 -16.40
N ARG A 99 -34.52 7.25 -16.12
CA ARG A 99 -33.20 6.60 -16.26
C ARG A 99 -33.07 5.33 -15.41
N ARG A 100 -33.59 5.32 -14.18
CA ARG A 100 -33.60 4.12 -13.31
C ARG A 100 -34.46 3.01 -13.91
N LYS A 101 -35.69 3.33 -14.31
CA LYS A 101 -36.61 2.36 -14.93
C LYS A 101 -36.03 1.76 -16.20
N GLU A 102 -35.42 2.58 -17.06
CA GLU A 102 -34.75 2.10 -18.26
C GLU A 102 -33.58 1.18 -17.92
N PHE A 103 -32.74 1.58 -16.95
CA PHE A 103 -31.61 0.76 -16.51
C PHE A 103 -32.06 -0.58 -15.93
N GLU A 104 -33.01 -0.59 -15.00
CA GLU A 104 -33.54 -1.80 -14.37
C GLU A 104 -34.24 -2.72 -15.38
N SER A 105 -34.99 -2.16 -16.34
CA SER A 105 -35.57 -2.94 -17.43
C SER A 105 -34.49 -3.58 -18.31
N ASN A 106 -33.40 -2.86 -18.58
CA ASN A 106 -32.29 -3.41 -19.37
C ASN A 106 -31.49 -4.45 -18.59
N LEU A 107 -31.37 -4.34 -17.27
CA LEU A 107 -30.79 -5.39 -16.42
C LEU A 107 -31.63 -6.68 -16.44
N GLN A 108 -32.96 -6.55 -16.37
CA GLN A 108 -33.86 -7.70 -16.52
C GLN A 108 -33.77 -8.32 -17.91
N LYS A 109 -33.65 -7.51 -18.97
CA LYS A 109 -33.41 -8.01 -20.35
C LYS A 109 -32.06 -8.72 -20.50
N ALA A 110 -31.06 -8.33 -19.71
CA ALA A 110 -29.78 -9.02 -19.65
C ALA A 110 -29.85 -10.35 -18.85
N GLY A 111 -31.01 -10.68 -18.27
CA GLY A 111 -31.27 -11.92 -17.55
C GLY A 111 -31.06 -11.83 -16.04
N LEU A 112 -30.76 -10.65 -15.48
CA LEU A 112 -30.62 -10.48 -14.03
C LEU A 112 -31.98 -10.40 -13.34
N GLU A 113 -32.06 -11.00 -12.16
CA GLU A 113 -33.26 -10.96 -11.33
C GLU A 113 -33.14 -9.84 -10.29
N LEU A 114 -34.17 -9.01 -10.22
CA LEU A 114 -34.22 -7.84 -9.35
C LEU A 114 -35.35 -7.97 -8.33
N GLU A 115 -35.07 -7.66 -7.06
CA GLU A 115 -36.07 -7.55 -6.01
C GLU A 115 -35.93 -6.20 -5.30
N THR A 116 -36.98 -5.38 -5.34
CA THR A 116 -36.97 -4.04 -4.74
C THR A 116 -37.65 -4.05 -3.37
N GLU A 117 -36.93 -3.55 -2.37
CA GLU A 117 -37.42 -3.25 -1.03
C GLU A 117 -37.95 -1.82 -0.98
N ASP A 118 -39.20 -1.68 -0.57
CA ASP A 118 -39.86 -0.38 -0.45
C ASP A 118 -39.26 0.45 0.68
N LYS A 119 -39.27 1.78 0.53
CA LYS A 119 -38.85 2.72 1.58
C LYS A 119 -39.52 2.54 2.94
N LYS A 120 -40.70 1.92 2.98
CA LYS A 120 -41.45 1.64 4.22
C LYS A 120 -40.83 0.50 5.04
N GLU A 121 -40.11 -0.37 4.36
CA GLU A 121 -39.42 -1.51 4.97
C GLU A 121 -38.00 -1.11 5.44
N SER A 122 -37.50 0.03 4.96
CA SER A 122 -36.27 0.63 5.46
C SER A 122 -36.49 1.41 6.76
N GLU A 123 -35.56 1.29 7.69
CA GLU A 123 -35.60 1.97 9.00
C GLU A 123 -35.59 3.51 8.87
N ASP A 124 -34.89 4.05 7.87
CA ASP A 124 -34.86 5.49 7.60
C ASP A 124 -36.17 6.02 6.98
N GLY A 125 -37.05 5.12 6.50
CA GLY A 125 -38.31 5.46 5.83
C GLY A 125 -38.13 6.13 4.44
N LYS A 126 -36.88 6.21 3.95
CA LYS A 126 -36.49 7.06 2.80
C LYS A 126 -35.76 6.33 1.68
N ILE A 127 -35.00 5.29 2.03
CA ILE A 127 -34.08 4.63 1.11
C ILE A 127 -34.79 3.41 0.50
N TYR A 128 -34.63 3.23 -0.81
CA TYR A 128 -35.00 2.00 -1.48
C TYR A 128 -33.76 1.15 -1.71
N PHE A 129 -33.90 -0.15 -1.56
CA PHE A 129 -32.85 -1.12 -1.84
C PHE A 129 -33.29 -2.05 -2.97
N VAL A 130 -32.49 -2.15 -4.02
CA VAL A 130 -32.70 -3.10 -5.12
C VAL A 130 -31.67 -4.20 -4.98
N LYS A 131 -32.14 -5.41 -4.68
CA LYS A 131 -31.35 -6.63 -4.56
C LYS A 131 -31.22 -7.26 -5.94
N ILE A 132 -30.00 -7.68 -6.31
CA ILE A 132 -29.68 -8.26 -7.61
C ILE A 132 -29.17 -9.68 -7.43
N HIS A 133 -29.73 -10.60 -8.20
CA HIS A 133 -29.30 -11.99 -8.29
C HIS A 133 -28.98 -12.35 -9.76
N ALA A 134 -27.85 -13.03 -9.97
CA ALA A 134 -27.51 -13.63 -11.26
C ALA A 134 -27.89 -15.12 -11.27
N PRO A 135 -28.82 -15.55 -12.14
CA PRO A 135 -29.15 -16.96 -12.29
C PRO A 135 -28.01 -17.73 -12.98
N TRP A 136 -28.02 -19.06 -12.85
CA TRP A 136 -26.99 -19.95 -13.39
C TRP A 136 -26.69 -19.71 -14.88
N GLU A 137 -27.73 -19.58 -15.70
CA GLU A 137 -27.60 -19.40 -17.15
C GLU A 137 -26.84 -18.11 -17.52
N VAL A 138 -27.04 -17.04 -16.75
CA VAL A 138 -26.32 -15.78 -16.92
C VAL A 138 -24.88 -15.93 -16.47
N LEU A 139 -24.64 -16.61 -15.34
CA LEU A 139 -23.29 -16.84 -14.81
C LEU A 139 -22.43 -17.63 -15.79
N ILE A 140 -22.92 -18.74 -16.33
CA ILE A 140 -22.15 -19.57 -17.29
C ILE A 140 -21.86 -18.80 -18.58
N THR A 141 -22.82 -18.02 -19.08
CA THR A 141 -22.66 -17.24 -20.32
C THR A 141 -21.61 -16.15 -20.14
N TYR A 142 -21.66 -15.40 -19.02
CA TYR A 142 -20.66 -14.38 -18.74
C TYR A 142 -19.33 -14.95 -18.23
N ALA A 143 -19.32 -16.15 -17.65
CA ALA A 143 -18.08 -16.86 -17.29
C ALA A 143 -17.27 -17.22 -18.54
N GLU A 144 -17.93 -17.66 -19.60
CA GLU A 144 -17.31 -17.89 -20.92
C GLU A 144 -16.81 -16.59 -21.54
N VAL A 145 -17.63 -15.53 -21.56
CA VAL A 145 -17.23 -14.20 -22.07
C VAL A 145 -16.02 -13.62 -21.33
N LEU A 146 -15.91 -13.90 -20.03
CA LEU A 146 -14.81 -13.43 -19.18
C LEU A 146 -13.65 -14.43 -19.09
N ASN A 147 -13.69 -15.56 -19.83
CA ASN A 147 -12.73 -16.65 -19.77
C ASN A 147 -12.37 -17.06 -18.33
N ILE A 148 -13.39 -17.24 -17.49
CA ILE A 148 -13.18 -17.60 -16.09
C ILE A 148 -12.63 -19.03 -16.03
N LYS A 149 -11.43 -19.17 -15.45
CA LYS A 149 -10.85 -20.48 -15.15
C LYS A 149 -11.59 -21.17 -14.01
N VAL A 150 -11.91 -22.44 -14.21
CA VAL A 150 -12.67 -23.29 -13.28
C VAL A 150 -12.00 -24.66 -13.15
N PRO A 151 -12.24 -25.41 -12.05
CA PRO A 151 -11.59 -26.70 -11.82
C PRO A 151 -12.07 -27.81 -12.78
N ILE A 152 -11.13 -28.55 -13.36
CA ILE A 152 -11.36 -29.78 -14.14
C ILE A 152 -11.03 -31.03 -13.32
N ARG A 153 -9.91 -31.01 -12.58
CA ARG A 153 -9.39 -32.18 -11.87
C ARG A 153 -8.61 -31.76 -10.65
N GLU A 154 -8.66 -32.54 -9.58
CA GLU A 154 -7.79 -32.34 -8.41
C GLU A 154 -6.30 -32.42 -8.79
N ASN A 155 -5.50 -31.57 -8.16
CA ASN A 155 -4.07 -31.49 -8.45
C ASN A 155 -3.36 -32.77 -7.97
N ASP A 156 -2.58 -33.38 -8.86
CA ASP A 156 -1.85 -34.63 -8.60
C ASP A 156 -0.40 -34.39 -8.13
N ILE A 157 0.00 -33.12 -8.04
CA ILE A 157 1.33 -32.71 -7.59
C ILE A 157 1.28 -32.57 -6.07
N PRO A 158 2.04 -33.37 -5.30
CA PRO A 158 2.08 -33.20 -3.84
C PRO A 158 2.55 -31.78 -3.51
N SER A 159 1.87 -31.14 -2.56
CA SER A 159 2.37 -29.92 -1.94
C SER A 159 3.76 -30.23 -1.36
N THR A 160 4.76 -29.39 -1.66
CA THR A 160 6.14 -29.67 -1.25
C THR A 160 6.20 -29.81 0.27
N VAL A 161 6.65 -30.99 0.70
CA VAL A 161 6.73 -31.46 2.07
C VAL A 161 7.48 -30.49 2.99
N GLU A 162 6.90 -30.37 4.18
CA GLU A 162 7.32 -29.68 5.39
C GLU A 162 8.85 -29.68 5.63
N ASN A 163 9.40 -28.50 5.93
CA ASN A 163 10.78 -28.39 6.39
C ASN A 163 10.93 -29.12 7.74
N PRO A 164 12.08 -29.72 8.05
CA PRO A 164 12.32 -30.32 9.38
C PRO A 164 12.22 -29.31 10.54
N LEU A 165 12.27 -28.01 10.24
CA LEU A 165 12.03 -26.91 11.20
C LEU A 165 10.54 -26.61 11.45
N ASP A 166 9.63 -27.28 10.73
CA ASP A 166 8.19 -27.01 10.81
C ASP A 166 7.60 -27.33 12.19
N CYS A 167 8.16 -28.31 12.91
CA CYS A 167 7.76 -28.59 14.28
C CYS A 167 7.96 -27.37 15.20
N MET A 168 9.04 -26.59 15.01
CA MET A 168 9.31 -25.38 15.79
C MET A 168 8.42 -24.19 15.38
N LEU A 169 7.90 -24.20 14.16
CA LEU A 169 7.06 -23.13 13.60
C LEU A 169 5.56 -23.39 13.77
N THR A 170 5.15 -24.56 14.25
CA THR A 170 3.76 -24.92 14.54
C THR A 170 2.93 -23.87 15.31
N PRO A 171 3.43 -23.18 16.37
CA PRO A 171 2.62 -22.18 17.06
C PRO A 171 2.35 -20.90 16.23
N PHE A 172 3.18 -20.63 15.21
CA PHE A 172 3.04 -19.48 14.32
C PHE A 172 2.13 -19.78 13.12
N ARG A 173 1.92 -21.06 12.79
CA ARG A 173 1.06 -21.50 11.69
C ARG A 173 -0.43 -21.43 12.00
N LEU A 174 -1.21 -21.22 10.94
CA LEU A 174 -2.66 -21.32 10.99
C LEU A 174 -3.13 -22.76 10.74
N PRO A 175 -4.35 -23.12 11.21
CA PRO A 175 -4.95 -24.40 10.85
C PRO A 175 -5.08 -24.56 9.33
N GLU A 176 -4.83 -25.77 8.82
CA GLU A 176 -4.77 -26.05 7.38
C GLU A 176 -6.07 -25.67 6.65
N LYS A 177 -7.25 -25.89 7.26
CA LYS A 177 -8.56 -25.48 6.72
C LYS A 177 -8.71 -23.95 6.52
N VAL A 178 -7.96 -23.14 7.28
CA VAL A 178 -7.97 -21.67 7.15
C VAL A 178 -6.92 -21.22 6.13
N MET A 179 -5.82 -21.96 6.04
CA MET A 179 -4.71 -21.67 5.13
C MET A 179 -5.06 -22.04 3.68
N HIS A 180 -5.63 -23.23 3.48
CA HIS A 180 -6.08 -23.76 2.21
C HIS A 180 -7.55 -24.21 2.34
N PRO A 181 -8.52 -23.29 2.12
CA PRO A 181 -9.94 -23.59 2.28
C PRO A 181 -10.47 -24.56 1.20
N GLU A 182 -9.81 -24.60 0.04
CA GLU A 182 -10.11 -25.49 -1.09
C GLU A 182 -8.80 -26.20 -1.48
N PRO A 183 -8.85 -27.48 -1.90
CA PRO A 183 -7.67 -28.15 -2.42
C PRO A 183 -7.26 -27.53 -3.76
N ASP A 184 -5.99 -27.68 -4.13
CA ASP A 184 -5.51 -27.23 -5.43
C ASP A 184 -6.16 -28.06 -6.55
N TYR A 185 -6.65 -27.39 -7.59
CA TYR A 185 -7.22 -28.03 -8.78
C TYR A 185 -6.45 -27.60 -10.03
N PHE A 186 -6.40 -28.45 -11.04
CA PHE A 186 -6.09 -28.04 -12.40
C PHE A 186 -7.27 -27.27 -12.99
N THR A 187 -7.03 -26.06 -13.47
CA THR A 187 -8.06 -25.19 -14.00
C THR A 187 -7.95 -24.99 -15.51
N ALA A 188 -9.07 -24.66 -16.15
CA ALA A 188 -9.12 -24.25 -17.55
C ALA A 188 -10.24 -23.23 -17.77
N PRO A 189 -10.16 -22.41 -18.82
CA PRO A 189 -11.24 -21.48 -19.16
C PRO A 189 -12.56 -22.24 -19.33
N PHE A 190 -13.61 -21.71 -18.72
CA PHE A 190 -14.96 -22.25 -18.77
C PHE A 190 -15.55 -22.12 -20.18
N SER A 191 -16.05 -23.23 -20.73
CA SER A 191 -16.82 -23.24 -21.97
C SER A 191 -18.19 -23.86 -21.74
N LYS A 192 -19.23 -23.18 -22.22
CA LYS A 192 -20.62 -23.60 -22.00
C LYS A 192 -20.94 -24.93 -22.68
N ASP A 193 -20.29 -25.24 -23.80
CA ASP A 193 -20.50 -26.48 -24.56
C ASP A 193 -19.82 -27.71 -23.94
N LYS A 194 -18.89 -27.48 -22.98
CA LYS A 194 -18.04 -28.51 -22.36
C LYS A 194 -18.28 -28.63 -20.86
N GLN A 195 -19.51 -28.39 -20.39
CA GLN A 195 -19.86 -28.42 -18.96
C GLN A 195 -19.49 -29.73 -18.25
N GLU A 196 -19.64 -30.87 -18.94
CA GLU A 196 -19.31 -32.21 -18.41
C GLU A 196 -17.82 -32.40 -18.09
N LEU A 197 -16.94 -31.53 -18.61
CA LEU A 197 -15.50 -31.57 -18.34
C LEU A 197 -15.14 -31.05 -16.95
N TYR A 198 -15.97 -30.19 -16.37
CA TYR A 198 -15.65 -29.46 -15.13
C TYR A 198 -16.24 -30.16 -13.90
N LEU A 199 -15.59 -29.97 -12.75
CA LEU A 199 -16.06 -30.53 -11.48
C LEU A 199 -17.21 -29.69 -10.91
N ILE A 200 -18.43 -29.97 -11.38
CA ILE A 200 -19.65 -29.32 -10.91
C ILE A 200 -20.37 -30.28 -9.95
N ASN A 201 -20.11 -30.14 -8.65
CA ASN A 201 -20.81 -30.90 -7.61
C ASN A 201 -22.19 -30.30 -7.28
N ASP A 202 -22.23 -28.97 -7.12
CA ASP A 202 -23.45 -28.21 -6.88
C ASP A 202 -23.39 -26.88 -7.64
N GLU A 203 -24.46 -26.56 -8.37
CA GLU A 203 -24.61 -25.31 -9.14
C GLU A 203 -24.57 -24.07 -8.24
N SER A 204 -25.05 -24.19 -6.99
CA SER A 204 -25.18 -23.05 -6.08
C SER A 204 -23.83 -22.59 -5.49
N THR A 205 -22.90 -23.53 -5.27
CA THR A 205 -21.59 -23.27 -4.66
C THR A 205 -20.44 -23.21 -5.66
N PHE A 206 -20.62 -23.72 -6.89
CA PHE A 206 -19.56 -23.79 -7.91
C PHE A 206 -18.89 -22.43 -8.17
N PHE A 207 -19.69 -21.37 -8.34
CA PHE A 207 -19.16 -20.01 -8.44
C PHE A 207 -19.06 -19.37 -7.07
N SER A 208 -17.84 -19.05 -6.64
CA SER A 208 -17.62 -18.35 -5.38
C SER A 208 -18.32 -16.98 -5.36
N PRO A 209 -18.71 -16.46 -4.17
CA PRO A 209 -19.38 -15.17 -4.07
C PRO A 209 -18.57 -14.02 -4.73
N SER A 210 -17.24 -14.06 -4.62
CA SER A 210 -16.37 -13.05 -5.24
C SER A 210 -16.42 -13.10 -6.77
N MET A 211 -16.46 -14.31 -7.37
CA MET A 211 -16.64 -14.49 -8.82
C MET A 211 -18.01 -13.99 -9.30
N ARG A 212 -19.08 -14.30 -8.56
CA ARG A 212 -20.45 -13.84 -8.86
C ARG A 212 -20.54 -12.31 -8.82
N ASN A 213 -20.01 -11.69 -7.77
CA ASN A 213 -19.98 -10.23 -7.62
C ASN A 213 -19.22 -9.55 -8.77
N ARG A 214 -18.13 -10.16 -9.24
CA ARG A 214 -17.35 -9.67 -10.38
C ARG A 214 -18.14 -9.72 -11.68
N ILE A 215 -18.83 -10.83 -11.96
CA ILE A 215 -19.70 -10.99 -13.13
C ILE A 215 -20.81 -9.94 -13.12
N VAL A 216 -21.52 -9.79 -11.99
CA VAL A 216 -22.61 -8.81 -11.88
C VAL A 216 -22.10 -7.37 -12.04
N ASN A 217 -20.96 -7.02 -11.44
CA ASN A 217 -20.36 -5.70 -11.63
C ASN A 217 -19.95 -5.44 -13.10
N TYR A 218 -19.50 -6.46 -13.82
CA TYR A 218 -19.22 -6.36 -15.25
C TYR A 218 -20.50 -6.04 -16.05
N ILE A 219 -21.62 -6.68 -15.74
CA ILE A 219 -22.91 -6.39 -16.38
C ILE A 219 -23.37 -4.96 -16.04
N LEU A 220 -23.32 -4.56 -14.77
CA LEU A 220 -23.73 -3.23 -14.30
C LEU A 220 -22.91 -2.08 -14.92
N THR A 221 -21.64 -2.30 -15.21
CA THR A 221 -20.77 -1.29 -15.83
C THR A 221 -20.96 -1.15 -17.33
N ARG A 222 -21.52 -2.16 -18.01
CA ARG A 222 -21.78 -2.15 -19.47
C ARG A 222 -23.23 -1.90 -19.85
N CYS A 223 -24.18 -2.14 -18.94
CA CYS A 223 -25.59 -1.98 -19.25
C CYS A 223 -25.93 -0.52 -19.66
N PRO A 224 -26.58 -0.30 -20.82
CA PRO A 224 -27.02 1.01 -21.25
C PRO A 224 -28.27 1.47 -20.48
N TYR A 225 -28.42 2.78 -20.31
CA TYR A 225 -29.58 3.39 -19.62
C TYR A 225 -30.19 4.59 -20.35
N GLY A 226 -29.78 4.83 -21.61
CA GLY A 226 -30.38 5.86 -22.44
C GLY A 226 -29.51 6.29 -23.61
N THR A 227 -30.07 7.08 -24.52
CA THR A 227 -29.34 7.72 -25.63
C THR A 227 -29.56 9.22 -25.53
N GLU A 228 -28.49 10.01 -25.38
CA GLU A 228 -28.55 11.48 -25.49
C GLU A 228 -27.66 11.92 -26.64
N GLU A 229 -28.16 12.82 -27.49
CA GLU A 229 -27.42 13.37 -28.65
C GLU A 229 -26.85 12.30 -29.60
N GLY A 230 -27.56 11.19 -29.78
CA GLY A 230 -27.13 10.07 -30.63
C GLY A 230 -26.02 9.19 -30.04
N LYS A 231 -25.58 9.43 -28.80
CA LYS A 231 -24.61 8.59 -28.08
C LYS A 231 -25.31 7.77 -26.99
N LYS A 232 -25.11 6.45 -27.02
CA LYS A 232 -25.58 5.55 -25.95
C LYS A 232 -24.83 5.88 -24.66
N LYS A 233 -25.57 6.15 -23.59
CA LYS A 233 -25.04 6.23 -22.23
C LYS A 233 -25.12 4.86 -21.59
N PHE A 234 -24.04 4.46 -20.94
CA PHE A 234 -23.93 3.16 -20.31
C PHE A 234 -23.14 3.22 -19.02
N GLY A 235 -23.42 2.25 -18.16
CA GLY A 235 -22.68 1.98 -16.95
C GLY A 235 -23.17 2.70 -15.70
N ILE A 236 -23.13 1.96 -14.59
CA ILE A 236 -23.56 2.41 -13.27
C ILE A 236 -22.73 3.57 -12.70
N LYS A 237 -21.44 3.69 -13.04
CA LYS A 237 -20.55 4.75 -12.53
C LYS A 237 -21.11 6.15 -12.80
N ARG A 238 -21.68 6.36 -13.99
CA ARG A 238 -22.28 7.66 -14.36
C ARG A 238 -23.60 7.90 -13.64
N LEU A 239 -24.38 6.86 -13.37
CA LEU A 239 -25.60 6.95 -12.56
C LEU A 239 -25.30 7.28 -11.09
N LEU A 240 -24.18 6.80 -10.55
CA LEU A 240 -23.68 7.16 -9.22
C LEU A 240 -23.19 8.62 -9.18
N ASN A 241 -22.35 9.03 -10.15
CA ASN A 241 -21.83 10.39 -10.21
C ASN A 241 -22.93 11.46 -10.42
N ASN A 242 -23.99 11.11 -11.14
CA ASN A 242 -25.16 11.99 -11.32
C ASN A 242 -26.13 11.96 -10.12
N GLY A 243 -25.86 11.15 -9.08
CA GLY A 243 -26.76 10.97 -7.94
C GLY A 243 -28.13 10.38 -8.31
N THR A 244 -28.18 9.50 -9.31
CA THR A 244 -29.39 8.73 -9.66
C THR A 244 -29.54 7.50 -8.76
N TYR A 245 -28.43 6.80 -8.52
CA TYR A 245 -28.24 5.89 -7.41
C TYR A 245 -27.33 6.52 -6.37
N SER A 246 -27.55 6.23 -5.10
CA SER A 246 -26.72 6.66 -3.98
C SER A 246 -25.49 5.76 -3.84
N ALA A 247 -25.71 4.43 -3.89
CA ALA A 247 -24.64 3.46 -3.76
C ALA A 247 -24.91 2.19 -4.57
N ALA A 248 -23.83 1.50 -4.91
CA ALA A 248 -23.83 0.16 -5.50
C ALA A 248 -22.70 -0.65 -4.87
N TYR A 249 -23.00 -1.78 -4.24
CA TYR A 249 -21.99 -2.57 -3.53
C TYR A 249 -22.41 -4.05 -3.39
N PRO A 250 -21.44 -4.98 -3.34
CA PRO A 250 -21.70 -6.36 -2.95
C PRO A 250 -21.87 -6.47 -1.42
N LEU A 251 -22.57 -7.51 -0.97
CA LEU A 251 -22.80 -7.75 0.46
C LEU A 251 -21.68 -8.56 1.12
N HIS A 252 -21.48 -8.30 2.40
CA HIS A 252 -20.81 -9.21 3.31
C HIS A 252 -21.73 -10.39 3.69
N ASP A 253 -21.12 -11.57 3.78
CA ASP A 253 -21.68 -12.84 4.24
C ASP A 253 -22.30 -12.80 5.64
N CYS A 254 -21.58 -12.29 6.65
CA CYS A 254 -22.04 -12.28 8.04
C CYS A 254 -21.55 -11.05 8.81
N GLN A 255 -21.95 -10.92 10.09
CA GLN A 255 -21.36 -9.94 11.00
C GLN A 255 -19.94 -10.39 11.39
N TYR A 256 -19.00 -9.47 11.56
CA TYR A 256 -17.61 -9.86 11.85
C TYR A 256 -17.44 -10.47 13.25
N TRP A 257 -18.31 -10.13 14.22
CA TRP A 257 -18.20 -10.59 15.62
C TRP A 257 -19.13 -11.75 15.97
N LYS A 258 -20.10 -12.09 15.11
CA LYS A 258 -21.12 -13.11 15.35
C LYS A 258 -21.30 -13.96 14.10
N LYS A 259 -21.33 -15.28 14.27
CA LYS A 259 -21.67 -16.22 13.19
C LYS A 259 -23.11 -15.99 12.71
N ALA A 260 -23.32 -16.13 11.41
CA ALA A 260 -24.63 -16.08 10.78
C ALA A 260 -25.57 -17.12 11.41
N SER A 261 -26.85 -16.78 11.48
CA SER A 261 -27.87 -17.67 12.03
C SER A 261 -28.25 -18.79 11.04
N ASP A 262 -27.93 -18.60 9.75
CA ASP A 262 -28.20 -19.55 8.68
C ASP A 262 -27.06 -20.58 8.55
N PRO A 263 -27.35 -21.89 8.69
CA PRO A 263 -26.34 -22.94 8.53
C PRO A 263 -25.79 -23.05 7.10
N ASN A 264 -26.48 -22.56 6.08
CA ASN A 264 -26.04 -22.57 4.68
C ASN A 264 -25.13 -21.37 4.32
N CYS A 265 -24.89 -20.45 5.26
CA CYS A 265 -24.02 -19.30 5.04
C CYS A 265 -22.58 -19.60 5.48
N ASP A 266 -21.64 -19.47 4.54
CA ASP A 266 -20.21 -19.55 4.82
C ASP A 266 -19.79 -18.36 5.69
N ASN A 267 -19.32 -18.63 6.91
CA ASN A 267 -18.91 -17.61 7.89
C ASN A 267 -17.47 -17.11 7.64
N GLU A 268 -17.16 -16.71 6.41
CA GLU A 268 -15.81 -16.34 5.96
C GLU A 268 -15.30 -15.07 6.65
N ARG A 269 -16.12 -14.02 6.74
CA ARG A 269 -15.75 -12.75 7.41
C ARG A 269 -15.49 -12.93 8.90
N TYR A 270 -16.30 -13.74 9.57
CA TYR A 270 -16.08 -14.06 10.98
C TYR A 270 -14.74 -14.79 11.17
N THR A 271 -14.45 -15.75 10.29
CA THR A 271 -13.19 -16.51 10.34
C THR A 271 -11.98 -15.61 10.06
N LEU A 272 -12.05 -14.76 9.04
CA LEU A 272 -11.04 -13.74 8.74
C LEU A 272 -10.83 -12.78 9.92
N TYR A 273 -11.90 -12.36 10.59
CA TYR A 273 -11.78 -11.51 11.77
C TYR A 273 -11.07 -12.21 12.92
N MET A 274 -11.44 -13.45 13.23
CA MET A 274 -10.91 -14.19 14.38
C MET A 274 -9.45 -14.63 14.22
N GLU A 275 -9.07 -15.03 13.01
CA GLU A 275 -7.76 -15.62 12.72
C GLU A 275 -6.75 -14.59 12.20
N TRP A 276 -7.19 -13.54 11.49
CA TRP A 276 -6.31 -12.59 10.81
C TRP A 276 -6.46 -11.14 11.30
N ALA A 277 -7.67 -10.58 11.36
CA ALA A 277 -7.88 -9.15 11.63
C ALA A 277 -7.84 -8.74 13.12
N ARG A 278 -7.54 -9.67 14.03
CA ARG A 278 -7.39 -9.40 15.46
C ARG A 278 -5.97 -8.96 15.80
N PHE A 279 -5.85 -7.80 16.44
CA PHE A 279 -4.56 -7.24 16.88
C PHE A 279 -3.71 -8.20 17.73
N LEU A 280 -4.32 -8.99 18.61
CA LEU A 280 -3.60 -9.96 19.47
C LEU A 280 -3.00 -11.14 18.70
N ARG A 281 -3.39 -11.36 17.44
CA ARG A 281 -2.88 -12.46 16.61
C ARG A 281 -1.77 -12.03 15.64
N PHE A 282 -1.02 -10.98 15.99
CA PHE A 282 0.02 -10.42 15.13
C PHE A 282 1.15 -11.40 14.75
N TYR A 283 1.43 -12.37 15.62
CA TYR A 283 2.48 -13.39 15.43
C TYR A 283 2.10 -14.53 14.46
N LYS A 284 0.82 -14.65 14.08
CA LYS A 284 0.37 -15.72 13.18
C LYS A 284 0.57 -15.33 11.71
N GLU A 285 0.79 -16.34 10.87
CA GLU A 285 0.83 -16.22 9.41
C GLU A 285 -0.47 -15.64 8.82
N GLN A 286 -0.40 -15.16 7.58
CA GLN A 286 -1.56 -14.58 6.88
C GLN A 286 -2.27 -15.64 6.02
N PRO A 287 -3.61 -15.80 6.13
CA PRO A 287 -4.36 -16.75 5.31
C PRO A 287 -4.65 -16.18 3.92
N LEU A 288 -3.61 -16.14 3.07
CA LEU A 288 -3.66 -15.49 1.75
C LEU A 288 -4.76 -16.05 0.84
N ASP A 289 -4.99 -17.36 0.82
CA ASP A 289 -5.99 -17.98 -0.05
C ASP A 289 -7.42 -17.66 0.38
N LEU A 290 -7.68 -17.56 1.68
CA LEU A 290 -8.98 -17.13 2.21
C LEU A 290 -9.22 -15.64 1.93
N ILE A 291 -8.20 -14.79 2.07
CA ILE A 291 -8.27 -13.36 1.72
C ILE A 291 -8.57 -13.21 0.23
N ARG A 292 -7.88 -13.97 -0.63
CA ARG A 292 -8.11 -14.02 -2.07
C ARG A 292 -9.54 -14.44 -2.39
N LYS A 293 -10.03 -15.53 -1.78
CA LYS A 293 -11.39 -16.04 -1.99
C LYS A 293 -12.44 -14.99 -1.66
N TYR A 294 -12.26 -14.27 -0.54
CA TYR A 294 -13.24 -13.30 -0.05
C TYR A 294 -13.19 -11.94 -0.76
N TYR A 295 -12.00 -11.35 -0.90
CA TYR A 295 -11.78 -9.98 -1.39
C TYR A 295 -11.29 -9.89 -2.84
N GLY A 296 -10.86 -11.00 -3.42
CA GLY A 296 -10.24 -11.06 -4.75
C GLY A 296 -8.71 -10.91 -4.72
N GLU A 297 -8.11 -11.14 -5.88
CA GLU A 297 -6.66 -11.27 -6.06
C GLU A 297 -5.94 -9.91 -5.87
N LYS A 298 -6.57 -8.78 -6.21
CA LYS A 298 -6.00 -7.43 -6.04
C LYS A 298 -5.73 -7.07 -4.57
N ILE A 299 -6.60 -7.48 -3.64
CA ILE A 299 -6.38 -7.29 -2.20
C ILE A 299 -5.45 -8.38 -1.66
N GLY A 300 -5.59 -9.62 -2.16
CA GLY A 300 -4.67 -10.72 -1.82
C GLY A 300 -3.21 -10.38 -2.11
N ILE A 301 -2.90 -9.84 -3.29
CA ILE A 301 -1.51 -9.52 -3.68
C ILE A 301 -0.91 -8.40 -2.82
N TYR A 302 -1.74 -7.46 -2.35
CA TYR A 302 -1.31 -6.40 -1.44
C TYR A 302 -0.82 -6.98 -0.10
N PHE A 303 -1.62 -7.82 0.54
CA PHE A 303 -1.23 -8.46 1.81
C PHE A 303 -0.08 -9.46 1.64
N ALA A 304 -0.02 -10.15 0.50
CA ALA A 304 1.11 -11.01 0.17
C ALA A 304 2.41 -10.21 0.04
N TRP A 305 2.37 -9.05 -0.63
CA TRP A 305 3.52 -8.15 -0.75
C TRP A 305 3.92 -7.54 0.59
N LEU A 306 2.95 -7.04 1.36
CA LEU A 306 3.20 -6.43 2.67
C LEU A 306 3.78 -7.45 3.66
N GLY A 307 3.27 -8.69 3.65
CA GLY A 307 3.83 -9.79 4.43
C GLY A 307 5.27 -10.10 4.05
N PHE A 308 5.54 -10.30 2.75
CA PHE A 308 6.88 -10.56 2.24
C PHE A 308 7.87 -9.43 2.56
N TYR A 309 7.42 -8.18 2.44
CA TYR A 309 8.21 -7.00 2.80
C TYR A 309 8.57 -6.99 4.29
N THR A 310 7.62 -7.35 5.16
CA THR A 310 7.83 -7.46 6.61
C THR A 310 8.83 -8.57 6.96
N GLU A 311 8.72 -9.74 6.32
CA GLU A 311 9.66 -10.85 6.48
C GLU A 311 11.09 -10.46 6.07
N MET A 312 11.26 -9.80 4.93
CA MET A 312 12.58 -9.35 4.48
C MET A 312 13.14 -8.21 5.35
N LEU A 313 12.29 -7.32 5.86
CA LEU A 313 12.69 -6.25 6.79
C LEU A 313 13.23 -6.80 8.12
N PHE A 314 12.74 -7.95 8.58
CA PHE A 314 13.27 -8.59 9.79
C PHE A 314 14.77 -8.83 9.68
N LEU A 315 15.25 -9.35 8.54
CA LEU A 315 16.68 -9.54 8.29
C LEU A 315 17.46 -8.22 8.35
N ALA A 316 16.94 -7.17 7.72
CA ALA A 316 17.57 -5.85 7.72
C ALA A 316 17.60 -5.22 9.11
N ALA A 317 16.52 -5.38 9.89
CA ALA A 317 16.43 -4.87 11.26
C ALA A 317 17.44 -5.53 12.19
N VAL A 318 17.65 -6.85 12.08
CA VAL A 318 18.65 -7.56 12.89
C VAL A 318 20.05 -7.02 12.62
N VAL A 319 20.45 -6.90 11.34
CA VAL A 319 21.78 -6.35 10.98
C VAL A 319 21.91 -4.89 11.40
N GLY A 320 20.86 -4.08 11.23
CA GLY A 320 20.84 -2.68 11.65
C GLY A 320 21.00 -2.49 13.17
N VAL A 321 20.34 -3.32 13.98
CA VAL A 321 20.51 -3.34 15.44
C VAL A 321 21.93 -3.71 15.84
N ILE A 322 22.53 -4.71 15.18
CA ILE A 322 23.93 -5.08 15.44
C ILE A 322 24.87 -3.91 15.15
N CYS A 323 24.69 -3.21 14.03
CA CYS A 323 25.50 -2.04 13.67
C CYS A 323 25.31 -0.89 14.66
N PHE A 324 24.08 -0.68 15.14
CA PHE A 324 23.79 0.33 16.16
C PHE A 324 24.44 -0.01 17.51
N LEU A 325 24.34 -1.27 17.95
CA LEU A 325 24.99 -1.72 19.19
C LEU A 325 26.51 -1.59 19.11
N TYR A 326 27.11 -1.85 17.95
CA TYR A 326 28.54 -1.60 17.73
C TYR A 326 28.89 -0.12 17.92
N GLY A 327 28.10 0.80 17.35
CA GLY A 327 28.28 2.25 17.56
C GLY A 327 28.13 2.66 19.02
N LEU A 328 27.20 2.04 19.75
CA LEU A 328 26.95 2.31 21.16
C LEU A 328 28.12 1.84 22.05
N PHE A 329 28.68 0.66 21.78
CA PHE A 329 29.82 0.14 22.55
C PHE A 329 31.13 0.88 22.24
N THR A 330 31.28 1.46 21.06
CA THR A 330 32.51 2.17 20.63
C THR A 330 32.44 3.69 20.82
N MET A 331 31.35 4.20 21.41
CA MET A 331 31.11 5.64 21.59
C MET A 331 32.21 6.31 22.43
N ASP A 332 32.60 5.68 23.54
CA ASP A 332 33.61 6.21 24.48
C ASP A 332 35.05 6.01 24.00
N GLU A 333 35.28 5.28 22.92
CA GLU A 333 36.63 4.98 22.41
C GLU A 333 37.09 5.96 21.31
N ASN A 334 36.17 6.71 20.70
CA ASN A 334 36.47 7.56 19.55
C ASN A 334 37.38 8.76 19.89
N MET A 335 38.51 8.88 19.19
CA MET A 335 39.50 9.94 19.41
C MET A 335 38.94 11.33 19.08
N SER A 336 38.17 11.49 18.00
CA SER A 336 37.68 12.81 17.58
C SER A 336 36.70 13.42 18.58
N SER A 337 35.86 12.58 19.20
CA SER A 337 34.93 13.02 20.24
C SER A 337 35.68 13.37 21.53
N LYS A 338 36.70 12.59 21.90
CA LYS A 338 37.59 12.90 23.04
C LYS A 338 38.29 14.26 22.90
N GLU A 339 38.83 14.57 21.73
CA GLU A 339 39.49 15.87 21.46
C GLU A 339 38.53 17.05 21.59
N ILE A 340 37.27 16.90 21.14
CA ILE A 340 36.24 17.94 21.26
C ILE A 340 35.84 18.15 22.73
N CYS A 341 35.70 17.06 23.48
CA CYS A 341 35.28 17.08 24.87
C CYS A 341 36.40 17.48 25.86
N ASP A 342 37.67 17.33 25.47
CA ASP A 342 38.81 17.70 26.31
C ASP A 342 38.85 19.23 26.54
N PRO A 343 38.77 19.71 27.79
CA PRO A 343 38.88 21.14 28.10
C PRO A 343 40.20 21.77 27.66
N ALA A 344 41.30 21.01 27.61
CA ALA A 344 42.61 21.51 27.21
C ALA A 344 42.74 21.68 25.68
N ILE A 345 41.92 20.98 24.89
CA ILE A 345 41.97 21.04 23.43
C ILE A 345 40.72 21.76 22.91
N GLY A 346 39.55 21.13 23.00
CA GLY A 346 38.28 21.69 22.54
C GLY A 346 37.81 22.90 23.35
N GLY A 347 38.26 23.06 24.60
CA GLY A 347 37.94 24.23 25.43
C GLY A 347 38.72 25.49 25.06
N GLU A 348 39.90 25.36 24.46
CA GLU A 348 40.73 26.47 23.98
C GLU A 348 40.36 26.90 22.55
N ILE A 349 39.76 26.01 21.76
CA ILE A 349 39.35 26.32 20.38
C ILE A 349 38.09 27.20 20.38
N ILE A 350 38.25 28.43 19.92
CA ILE A 350 37.17 29.41 19.73
C ILE A 350 36.69 29.36 18.28
N MET A 351 35.37 29.26 18.11
CA MET A 351 34.73 29.12 16.81
C MET A 351 34.05 30.42 16.37
N CYS A 352 34.03 30.66 15.07
CA CYS A 352 33.40 31.83 14.47
C CYS A 352 31.86 31.78 14.63
N PRO A 353 31.18 32.94 14.67
CA PRO A 353 29.74 33.04 14.87
C PRO A 353 28.94 32.53 13.67
N LEU A 354 27.85 31.80 13.96
CA LEU A 354 26.99 31.16 12.96
C LEU A 354 25.97 32.12 12.31
N CYS A 355 25.78 33.32 12.85
CA CYS A 355 24.86 34.32 12.30
C CYS A 355 25.49 35.72 12.20
N ASP A 356 24.80 36.63 11.51
CA ASP A 356 25.26 38.00 11.30
C ASP A 356 24.86 38.87 12.51
N ARG A 357 25.83 39.62 13.06
CA ARG A 357 25.71 40.62 14.15
C ARG A 357 25.31 40.11 15.55
N GLU A 358 24.26 39.31 15.65
CA GLU A 358 23.61 38.96 16.93
C GLU A 358 24.16 37.67 17.57
N CYS A 359 25.12 37.01 16.93
CA CYS A 359 25.74 35.79 17.46
C CYS A 359 27.10 36.07 18.09
N GLU A 360 27.34 35.49 19.26
CA GLU A 360 28.61 35.50 19.96
C GLU A 360 29.58 34.42 19.43
N TYR A 361 30.86 34.58 19.75
CA TYR A 361 31.84 33.52 19.61
C TYR A 361 31.56 32.40 20.62
N TRP A 362 31.81 31.16 20.22
CA TRP A 362 31.48 30.00 21.05
C TRP A 362 32.65 29.01 21.07
N ARG A 363 32.77 28.26 22.17
CA ARG A 363 33.85 27.28 22.39
C ARG A 363 33.46 25.91 21.84
N LEU A 364 34.39 25.18 21.26
CA LEU A 364 34.09 23.88 20.62
C LEU A 364 33.56 22.83 21.60
N ASN A 365 34.02 22.83 22.86
CA ASN A 365 33.60 21.89 23.90
C ASN A 365 32.08 21.91 24.19
N THR A 366 31.37 23.00 23.88
CA THR A 366 29.89 23.03 24.03
C THR A 366 29.19 22.00 23.14
N THR A 367 29.85 21.52 22.09
CA THR A 367 29.34 20.51 21.16
C THR A 367 29.73 19.07 21.51
N CYS A 368 30.37 18.84 22.67
CA CYS A 368 30.83 17.53 23.12
C CYS A 368 29.73 16.44 23.02
N GLN A 369 28.57 16.63 23.66
CA GLN A 369 27.47 15.66 23.62
C GLN A 369 26.97 15.39 22.19
N SER A 370 26.85 16.43 21.37
CA SER A 370 26.44 16.29 19.97
C SER A 370 27.45 15.46 19.19
N SER A 371 28.75 15.65 19.43
CA SER A 371 29.81 14.87 18.78
C SER A 371 29.81 13.40 19.19
N GLU A 372 29.58 13.08 20.47
CA GLU A 372 29.44 11.69 20.96
C GLU A 372 28.26 10.99 20.27
N TYR A 373 27.09 11.64 20.22
CA TYR A 373 25.93 11.12 19.50
C TYR A 373 26.15 11.01 17.99
N SER A 374 26.99 11.87 17.40
CA SER A 374 27.32 11.79 15.97
C SER A 374 28.04 10.48 15.65
N HIS A 375 28.98 10.06 16.51
CA HIS A 375 29.74 8.81 16.34
C HIS A 375 28.86 7.55 16.37
N LEU A 376 27.76 7.57 17.12
CA LEU A 376 26.78 6.48 17.15
C LEU A 376 26.23 6.15 15.76
N PHE A 377 26.07 7.17 14.91
CA PHE A 377 25.52 7.05 13.56
C PHE A 377 26.60 7.12 12.46
N ASP A 378 27.72 7.81 12.70
CA ASP A 378 28.82 7.98 11.76
C ASP A 378 30.04 7.11 12.13
N ASN A 379 29.87 5.79 12.00
CA ASN A 379 30.89 4.79 12.29
C ASN A 379 31.14 3.86 11.09
N VAL A 380 32.20 3.05 11.18
CA VAL A 380 32.57 2.12 10.09
C VAL A 380 31.50 1.04 9.85
N ALA A 381 30.73 0.66 10.89
CA ALA A 381 29.65 -0.31 10.73
C ALA A 381 28.47 0.25 9.94
N THR A 382 28.19 1.56 9.98
CA THR A 382 27.12 2.16 9.17
C THR A 382 27.46 2.20 7.68
N LEU A 383 28.75 2.32 7.32
CA LEU A 383 29.21 2.11 5.94
C LEU A 383 28.94 0.67 5.46
N PHE A 384 29.34 -0.32 6.27
CA PHE A 384 29.06 -1.73 5.97
C PHE A 384 27.55 -1.94 5.81
N PHE A 385 26.75 -1.36 6.70
CA PHE A 385 25.30 -1.44 6.65
C PHE A 385 24.71 -0.82 5.38
N ALA A 386 25.22 0.33 4.92
CA ALA A 386 24.78 0.94 3.68
C ALA A 386 25.03 0.04 2.45
N ILE A 387 26.19 -0.63 2.39
CA ILE A 387 26.49 -1.61 1.33
C ILE A 387 25.57 -2.83 1.44
N PHE A 388 25.41 -3.37 2.65
CA PHE A 388 24.50 -4.49 2.92
C PHE A 388 23.07 -4.15 2.48
N MET A 389 22.57 -2.95 2.78
CA MET A 389 21.24 -2.51 2.41
C MET A 389 21.08 -2.36 0.89
N GLY A 390 22.12 -1.90 0.19
CA GLY A 390 22.16 -1.93 -1.27
C GLY A 390 21.95 -3.33 -1.84
N ILE A 391 22.60 -4.34 -1.25
CA ILE A 391 22.44 -5.76 -1.63
C ILE A 391 21.06 -6.29 -1.21
N TRP A 392 20.63 -6.01 0.02
CA TRP A 392 19.34 -6.44 0.56
C TRP A 392 18.17 -5.96 -0.31
N VAL A 393 18.19 -4.71 -0.79
CA VAL A 393 17.16 -4.18 -1.69
C VAL A 393 17.08 -5.00 -2.99
N THR A 394 18.23 -5.41 -3.53
CA THR A 394 18.25 -6.24 -4.75
C THR A 394 17.69 -7.64 -4.50
N LEU A 395 18.06 -8.25 -3.38
CA LEU A 395 17.51 -9.54 -2.97
C LEU A 395 16.00 -9.46 -2.73
N PHE A 396 15.53 -8.42 -2.06
CA PHE A 396 14.10 -8.16 -1.83
C PHE A 396 13.33 -8.10 -3.16
N LEU A 397 13.80 -7.32 -4.14
CA LEU A 397 13.12 -7.17 -5.42
C LEU A 397 13.10 -8.47 -6.24
N GLU A 398 14.23 -9.19 -6.32
CA GLU A 398 14.32 -10.44 -7.09
C GLU A 398 13.53 -11.58 -6.42
N PHE A 399 13.60 -11.70 -5.09
CA PHE A 399 12.78 -12.67 -4.36
C PHE A 399 11.29 -12.34 -4.39
N TRP A 400 10.91 -11.05 -4.42
CA TRP A 400 9.53 -10.67 -4.64
C TRP A 400 9.03 -11.09 -6.02
N LYS A 401 9.79 -10.85 -7.09
CA LYS A 401 9.41 -11.35 -8.44
C LYS A 401 9.20 -12.86 -8.43
N ARG A 402 10.09 -13.59 -7.76
CA ARG A 402 10.01 -15.05 -7.60
C ARG A 402 8.77 -15.49 -6.82
N ARG A 403 8.44 -14.81 -5.72
CA ARG A 403 7.21 -15.06 -4.93
C ARG A 403 5.96 -14.70 -5.73
N GLN A 404 5.97 -13.58 -6.42
CA GLN A 404 4.90 -13.14 -7.32
C GLN A 404 4.66 -14.16 -8.44
N ALA A 405 5.70 -14.73 -9.04
CA ALA A 405 5.56 -15.77 -10.07
C ALA A 405 4.89 -17.05 -9.52
N ARG A 406 5.18 -17.42 -8.27
CA ARG A 406 4.49 -18.53 -7.59
C ARG A 406 3.02 -18.21 -7.33
N LEU A 407 2.71 -17.04 -6.80
CA LEU A 407 1.32 -16.60 -6.58
C LEU A 407 0.53 -16.48 -7.88
N LYS A 408 1.16 -16.00 -8.96
CA LYS A 408 0.56 -15.96 -10.30
C LYS A 408 0.09 -17.34 -10.76
N TYR A 409 0.85 -18.39 -10.42
CA TYR A 409 0.48 -19.77 -10.70
C TYR A 409 -0.62 -20.27 -9.76
N GLU A 410 -0.40 -20.19 -8.44
CA GLU A 410 -1.35 -20.66 -7.41
C GLU A 410 -2.73 -19.97 -7.51
N TRP A 411 -2.77 -18.76 -8.09
CA TRP A 411 -3.99 -17.98 -8.28
C TRP A 411 -4.54 -17.97 -9.70
N ASP A 412 -4.06 -18.85 -10.58
CA ASP A 412 -4.55 -18.99 -11.96
C ASP A 412 -4.47 -17.68 -12.79
N LEU A 413 -3.45 -16.86 -12.55
CA LEU A 413 -3.26 -15.55 -13.19
C LEU A 413 -2.22 -15.56 -14.32
N VAL A 414 -1.77 -16.75 -14.76
CA VAL A 414 -0.70 -16.90 -15.76
C VAL A 414 -1.07 -16.33 -17.13
N ASP A 415 -2.31 -16.55 -17.60
CA ASP A 415 -2.78 -16.12 -18.94
C ASP A 415 -3.52 -14.77 -18.91
N PHE A 416 -3.43 -14.04 -17.79
CA PHE A 416 -4.24 -12.85 -17.53
C PHE A 416 -3.96 -11.66 -18.47
N GLU A 417 -2.72 -11.49 -18.95
CA GLU A 417 -2.33 -10.36 -19.81
C GLU A 417 -2.97 -10.44 -21.21
N GLU A 418 -3.08 -11.66 -21.77
CA GLU A 418 -3.72 -11.90 -23.07
C GLU A 418 -5.24 -11.76 -22.98
N GLU A 419 -5.84 -12.24 -21.89
CA GLU A 419 -7.29 -12.13 -21.61
C GLU A 419 -7.75 -10.69 -21.37
N GLN A 420 -6.97 -9.88 -20.63
CA GLN A 420 -7.35 -8.48 -20.34
C GLN A 420 -7.17 -7.53 -21.53
N GLN A 421 -6.14 -7.71 -22.35
CA GLN A 421 -5.92 -6.86 -23.54
C GLN A 421 -7.06 -6.99 -24.56
N GLN A 422 -7.71 -8.15 -24.62
CA GLN A 422 -8.79 -8.43 -25.57
C GLN A 422 -10.18 -8.00 -25.07
N LEU A 423 -10.47 -8.03 -23.76
CA LEU A 423 -11.87 -7.99 -23.27
C LEU A 423 -12.27 -6.74 -22.47
N GLN A 424 -11.35 -5.90 -21.98
CA GLN A 424 -11.68 -4.82 -21.01
C GLN A 424 -11.28 -3.40 -21.45
N LEU A 425 -11.83 -2.93 -22.59
CA LEU A 425 -11.84 -1.51 -22.91
C LEU A 425 -12.64 -0.73 -21.85
N ARG A 426 -12.14 0.43 -21.41
CA ARG A 426 -12.87 1.30 -20.49
C ARG A 426 -14.10 1.86 -21.22
N PRO A 427 -15.31 1.81 -20.62
CA PRO A 427 -16.52 2.43 -21.15
C PRO A 427 -16.34 3.87 -21.67
N GLU A 428 -15.59 4.67 -20.94
CA GLU A 428 -15.36 6.08 -21.28
C GLU A 428 -14.44 6.24 -22.49
N TYR A 429 -13.54 5.29 -22.74
CA TYR A 429 -12.68 5.27 -23.92
C TYR A 429 -13.53 5.06 -25.18
N GLU A 430 -14.43 4.08 -25.15
CA GLU A 430 -15.37 3.80 -26.24
C GLU A 430 -16.32 4.96 -26.49
N ALA A 431 -16.78 5.64 -25.43
CA ALA A 431 -17.70 6.77 -25.56
C ALA A 431 -17.05 8.04 -26.10
N LYS A 432 -15.76 8.28 -25.78
CA LYS A 432 -15.02 9.49 -26.19
C LYS A 432 -14.32 9.33 -27.54
N CYS A 433 -13.93 8.12 -27.94
CA CYS A 433 -13.25 7.86 -29.21
C CYS A 433 -14.24 7.71 -30.37
N THR A 434 -14.18 8.64 -31.33
CA THR A 434 -15.05 8.61 -32.53
C THR A 434 -14.46 7.81 -33.69
N GLN A 435 -13.13 7.74 -33.79
CA GLN A 435 -12.42 7.03 -34.84
C GLN A 435 -12.29 5.54 -34.50
N LYS A 436 -12.40 4.68 -35.51
CA LYS A 436 -12.19 3.23 -35.37
C LYS A 436 -11.06 2.77 -36.29
N LYS A 437 -10.24 1.84 -35.80
CA LYS A 437 -9.15 1.20 -36.56
C LYS A 437 -9.31 -0.31 -36.46
N LYS A 438 -9.06 -1.03 -37.56
CA LYS A 438 -9.04 -2.50 -37.55
C LYS A 438 -7.84 -2.98 -36.73
N ASN A 439 -8.08 -3.77 -35.70
CA ASN A 439 -7.02 -4.41 -34.92
C ASN A 439 -6.40 -5.55 -35.75
N PRO A 440 -5.06 -5.61 -35.93
CA PRO A 440 -4.41 -6.66 -36.70
C PRO A 440 -4.59 -8.06 -36.09
N VAL A 441 -4.80 -8.18 -34.77
CA VAL A 441 -4.91 -9.45 -34.04
C VAL A 441 -6.36 -9.96 -34.09
N THR A 442 -7.31 -9.18 -33.57
CA THR A 442 -8.72 -9.59 -33.49
C THR A 442 -9.46 -9.47 -34.82
N GLN A 443 -8.91 -8.72 -35.78
CA GLN A 443 -9.56 -8.35 -37.05
C GLN A 443 -10.86 -7.54 -36.87
N GLU A 444 -11.16 -7.09 -35.65
CA GLU A 444 -12.33 -6.30 -35.32
C GLU A 444 -12.07 -4.79 -35.42
N MET A 445 -13.13 -4.01 -35.65
CA MET A 445 -13.07 -2.55 -35.72
C MET A 445 -13.17 -1.96 -34.31
N GLU A 446 -12.03 -1.59 -33.74
CA GLU A 446 -11.93 -1.06 -32.38
C GLU A 446 -11.83 0.47 -32.37
N PRO A 447 -12.37 1.17 -31.36
CA PRO A 447 -12.11 2.59 -31.16
C PRO A 447 -10.62 2.88 -31.01
N TYR A 448 -10.12 3.95 -31.64
CA TYR A 448 -8.71 4.30 -31.64
C TYR A 448 -8.51 5.83 -31.51
N LEU A 449 -7.50 6.22 -30.73
CA LEU A 449 -7.07 7.62 -30.58
C LEU A 449 -5.80 7.88 -31.42
N PRO A 450 -5.77 8.92 -32.28
CA PRO A 450 -4.60 9.21 -33.09
C PRO A 450 -3.40 9.64 -32.24
N LEU A 451 -2.22 9.11 -32.58
CA LEU A 451 -0.94 9.34 -31.86
C LEU A 451 -0.60 10.83 -31.70
N THR A 452 -0.92 11.67 -32.69
CA THR A 452 -0.65 13.12 -32.61
C THR A 452 -1.46 13.79 -31.50
N SER A 453 -2.74 13.45 -31.36
CA SER A 453 -3.57 13.96 -30.26
C SER A 453 -3.13 13.41 -28.92
N GLN A 454 -2.74 12.12 -28.88
CA GLN A 454 -2.22 11.50 -27.67
C GLN A 454 -0.92 12.17 -27.19
N ALA A 455 0.01 12.44 -28.10
CA ALA A 455 1.28 13.10 -27.79
C ALA A 455 1.06 14.51 -27.23
N VAL A 456 0.19 15.32 -27.85
CA VAL A 456 -0.12 16.68 -27.36
C VAL A 456 -0.71 16.63 -25.94
N ARG A 457 -1.66 15.73 -25.68
CA ARG A 457 -2.26 15.57 -24.34
C ARG A 457 -1.24 15.10 -23.31
N PHE A 458 -0.35 14.19 -23.70
CA PHE A 458 0.73 13.71 -22.84
C PHE A 458 1.74 14.82 -22.52
N CYS A 459 2.09 15.66 -23.49
CA CYS A 459 2.92 16.85 -23.26
C CYS A 459 2.26 17.82 -22.28
N ILE A 460 0.97 18.12 -22.43
CA ILE A 460 0.22 18.98 -21.50
C ILE A 460 0.19 18.40 -20.08
N SER A 461 -0.01 17.08 -19.97
CA SER A 461 0.06 16.37 -18.69
C SER A 461 1.45 16.52 -18.06
N GLY A 462 2.51 16.23 -18.81
CA GLY A 462 3.88 16.31 -18.34
C GLY A 462 4.28 17.72 -17.87
N THR A 463 3.95 18.76 -18.65
CA THR A 463 4.21 20.15 -18.24
C THR A 463 3.45 20.54 -16.99
N THR A 464 2.19 20.09 -16.85
CA THR A 464 1.40 20.36 -15.64
C THR A 464 2.00 19.67 -14.41
N VAL A 465 2.44 18.41 -14.52
CA VAL A 465 3.10 17.69 -13.42
C VAL A 465 4.40 18.40 -13.01
N LEU A 466 5.25 18.77 -13.97
CA LEU A 466 6.50 19.48 -13.69
C LEU A 466 6.26 20.83 -13.02
N PHE A 467 5.24 21.58 -13.43
CA PHE A 467 4.85 22.83 -12.79
C PHE A 467 4.50 22.61 -11.31
N TRP A 468 3.68 21.62 -10.99
CA TRP A 468 3.31 21.32 -9.60
C TRP A 468 4.48 20.83 -8.75
N VAL A 469 5.39 20.03 -9.33
CA VAL A 469 6.64 19.63 -8.66
C VAL A 469 7.51 20.85 -8.35
N SER A 470 7.65 21.79 -9.30
CA SER A 470 8.41 23.02 -9.06
C SER A 470 7.79 23.90 -7.98
N LEU A 471 6.45 23.91 -7.87
CA LEU A 471 5.71 24.65 -6.85
C LEU A 471 5.98 24.08 -5.44
N ILE A 472 6.09 22.75 -5.29
CA ILE A 472 6.50 22.14 -4.02
C ILE A 472 7.90 22.61 -3.63
N ILE A 473 8.87 22.53 -4.54
CA ILE A 473 10.25 22.95 -4.28
C ILE A 473 10.30 24.43 -3.87
N ALA A 474 9.54 25.29 -4.56
CA ALA A 474 9.43 26.70 -4.21
C ALA A 474 8.81 26.91 -2.82
N SER A 475 7.78 26.13 -2.45
CA SER A 475 7.17 26.19 -1.12
C SER A 475 8.12 25.77 0.00
N MET A 476 8.95 24.73 -0.23
CA MET A 476 9.99 24.33 0.70
C MET A 476 11.04 25.44 0.90
N ILE A 477 11.51 26.05 -0.19
CA ILE A 477 12.43 27.19 -0.11
C ILE A 477 11.79 28.35 0.66
N ALA A 478 10.50 28.62 0.45
CA ALA A 478 9.77 29.64 1.18
C ALA A 478 9.70 29.36 2.69
N VAL A 479 9.50 28.09 3.10
CA VAL A 479 9.53 27.68 4.52
C VAL A 479 10.92 27.87 5.13
N ILE A 480 12.00 27.54 4.39
CA ILE A 480 13.37 27.75 4.85
C ILE A 480 13.65 29.26 5.04
N VAL A 481 13.26 30.09 4.07
CA VAL A 481 13.39 31.55 4.18
C VAL A 481 12.56 32.10 5.35
N TYR A 482 11.37 31.56 5.59
CA TYR A 482 10.57 31.88 6.77
C TYR A 482 11.30 31.53 8.08
N ARG A 483 11.86 30.32 8.19
CA ARG A 483 12.64 29.89 9.37
C ARG A 483 13.78 30.86 9.67
N LEU A 484 14.54 31.24 8.65
CA LEU A 484 15.64 32.20 8.75
C LEU A 484 15.16 33.58 9.21
N ALA A 485 14.08 34.08 8.62
CA ALA A 485 13.53 35.39 8.97
C ALA A 485 12.98 35.43 10.41
N VAL A 486 12.31 34.36 10.85
CA VAL A 486 11.75 34.25 12.20
C VAL A 486 12.84 34.06 13.24
N TYR A 487 13.90 33.30 12.92
CA TYR A 487 15.06 33.17 13.80
C TYR A 487 15.71 34.54 14.07
N ALA A 488 15.95 35.32 13.01
CA ALA A 488 16.49 36.68 13.14
C ALA A 488 15.54 37.60 13.93
N ALA A 489 14.23 37.52 13.70
CA ALA A 489 13.24 38.31 14.43
C ALA A 489 13.17 37.94 15.92
N PHE A 490 13.14 36.65 16.26
CA PHE A 490 13.12 36.18 17.65
C PHE A 490 14.41 36.52 18.40
N ALA A 491 15.56 36.40 17.74
CA ALA A 491 16.84 36.82 18.31
C ALA A 491 16.79 38.31 18.70
N SER A 492 16.30 39.18 17.79
CA SER A 492 16.18 40.62 18.06
C SER A 492 15.13 40.98 19.11
N LEU A 493 14.04 40.20 19.24
CA LEU A 493 12.96 40.45 20.20
C LEU A 493 13.36 40.09 21.63
N MET A 494 14.15 39.02 21.78
CA MET A 494 14.64 38.54 23.07
C MET A 494 15.67 39.50 23.68
N GLU A 495 16.41 40.24 22.85
CA GLU A 495 17.36 41.28 23.25
C GLU A 495 16.64 42.51 23.85
N ASN A 496 15.43 42.84 23.38
CA ASN A 496 14.70 44.06 23.77
C ASN A 496 13.82 43.92 25.04
N THR A 497 13.59 42.70 25.54
CA THR A 497 12.67 42.46 26.67
C THR A 497 13.36 41.74 27.83
N GLN A 498 13.95 42.52 28.75
CA GLN A 498 14.50 42.06 30.04
C GLN A 498 13.49 41.34 30.96
N THR A 499 12.21 41.24 30.57
CA THR A 499 11.11 40.67 31.35
C THR A 499 10.82 39.19 31.08
N LEU A 500 11.47 38.56 30.09
CA LEU A 500 11.22 37.16 29.67
C LEU A 500 12.32 36.16 30.07
N GLN A 501 13.26 36.54 30.94
CA GLN A 501 14.30 35.65 31.48
C GLN A 501 13.79 34.40 32.24
N PRO A 502 12.61 34.37 32.90
CA PRO A 502 12.15 33.13 33.55
C PRO A 502 11.49 32.12 32.60
N ILE A 503 11.21 32.47 31.33
CA ILE A 503 10.57 31.60 30.33
C ILE A 503 11.57 31.17 29.22
N SER A 504 12.72 31.84 29.13
CA SER A 504 13.78 31.55 28.15
C SER A 504 14.40 30.15 28.29
N GLY A 505 14.27 29.50 29.46
CA GLY A 505 14.69 28.11 29.66
C GLY A 505 13.78 27.07 29.00
N LEU A 506 12.51 27.41 28.70
CA LEU A 506 11.54 26.49 28.09
C LEU A 506 11.31 26.75 26.59
N LEU A 507 11.50 28.00 26.14
CA LEU A 507 11.31 28.42 24.75
C LEU A 507 12.61 29.04 24.23
N THR A 508 13.54 28.20 23.78
CA THR A 508 14.70 28.69 23.02
C THR A 508 14.23 29.21 21.66
N PRO A 509 14.83 30.28 21.11
CA PRO A 509 14.52 30.77 19.76
C PRO A 509 14.60 29.68 18.69
N GLN A 510 15.53 28.73 18.87
CA GLN A 510 15.70 27.57 17.99
C GLN A 510 14.53 26.58 18.09
N LEU A 511 14.02 26.28 19.29
CA LEU A 511 12.87 25.41 19.47
C LEU A 511 11.58 26.06 18.92
N ALA A 512 11.37 27.35 19.23
CA ALA A 512 10.19 28.09 18.77
C ALA A 512 10.14 28.23 17.24
N THR A 513 11.28 28.55 16.61
CA THR A 513 11.38 28.65 15.13
C THR A 513 11.23 27.28 14.47
N SER A 514 11.80 26.23 15.04
CA SER A 514 11.67 24.87 14.52
C SER A 514 10.21 24.37 14.58
N VAL A 515 9.52 24.57 15.71
CA VAL A 515 8.12 24.15 15.88
C VAL A 515 7.18 24.93 14.95
N THR A 516 7.31 26.25 14.89
CA THR A 516 6.47 27.09 14.02
C THR A 516 6.68 26.82 12.53
N ALA A 517 7.94 26.65 12.09
CA ALA A 517 8.27 26.28 10.72
C ALA A 517 7.73 24.88 10.36
N SER A 518 7.84 23.91 11.27
CA SER A 518 7.32 22.56 11.08
C SER A 518 5.79 22.55 10.95
N CYS A 519 5.08 23.32 11.77
CA CYS A 519 3.63 23.48 11.68
C CYS A 519 3.18 24.11 10.35
N LEU A 520 3.85 25.17 9.90
CA LEU A 520 3.54 25.81 8.62
C LEU A 520 3.80 24.87 7.44
N ASN A 521 4.94 24.17 7.46
CA ASN A 521 5.26 23.18 6.44
C ASN A 521 4.18 22.09 6.35
N PHE A 522 3.73 21.57 7.49
CA PHE A 522 2.66 20.58 7.54
C PHE A 522 1.34 21.10 6.94
N VAL A 523 0.93 22.32 7.27
CA VAL A 523 -0.29 22.93 6.72
C VAL A 523 -0.20 23.11 5.21
N ILE A 524 0.94 23.58 4.70
CA ILE A 524 1.17 23.77 3.26
C ILE A 524 1.07 22.41 2.54
N ILE A 525 1.76 21.39 3.07
CA ILE A 525 1.75 20.03 2.53
C ILE A 525 0.32 19.48 2.42
N MET A 526 -0.48 19.63 3.48
CA MET A 526 -1.87 19.16 3.49
C MET A 526 -2.73 19.82 2.41
N ILE A 527 -2.60 21.15 2.24
CA ILE A 527 -3.36 21.91 1.24
C ILE A 527 -2.94 21.51 -0.18
N LEU A 528 -1.63 21.43 -0.45
CA LEU A 528 -1.09 21.07 -1.76
C LEU A 528 -1.48 19.64 -2.15
N ASN A 529 -1.44 18.69 -1.21
CA ASN A 529 -1.87 17.30 -1.42
C ASN A 529 -3.33 17.23 -1.88
N PHE A 530 -4.23 17.92 -1.18
CA PHE A 530 -5.66 17.90 -1.49
C PHE A 530 -5.96 18.45 -2.89
N ILE A 531 -5.32 19.57 -3.26
CA ILE A 531 -5.51 20.19 -4.58
C ILE A 531 -4.93 19.30 -5.68
N TYR A 532 -3.72 18.75 -5.46
CA TYR A 532 -3.05 17.95 -6.47
C TYR A 532 -3.78 16.65 -6.79
N GLU A 533 -4.41 15.99 -5.81
CA GLU A 533 -5.22 14.78 -6.05
C GLU A 533 -6.32 15.05 -7.10
N LYS A 534 -7.04 16.17 -6.97
CA LYS A 534 -8.10 16.56 -7.92
C LYS A 534 -7.53 16.83 -9.30
N ILE A 535 -6.38 17.47 -9.36
CA ILE A 535 -5.69 17.78 -10.61
C ILE A 535 -5.16 16.51 -11.27
N ALA A 536 -4.58 15.58 -10.53
CA ALA A 536 -4.06 14.33 -11.05
C ALA A 536 -5.16 13.46 -11.70
N ILE A 537 -6.34 13.40 -11.08
CA ILE A 537 -7.52 12.74 -11.66
C ILE A 537 -7.94 13.45 -12.94
N TRP A 538 -8.07 14.78 -12.91
CA TRP A 538 -8.48 15.57 -14.08
C TRP A 538 -7.52 15.41 -15.27
N ILE A 539 -6.20 15.50 -15.04
CA ILE A 539 -5.17 15.29 -16.08
C ILE A 539 -5.25 13.88 -16.65
N THR A 540 -5.43 12.86 -15.79
CA THR A 540 -5.46 11.47 -16.24
C THR A 540 -6.74 11.17 -17.06
N ASP A 541 -7.88 11.75 -16.68
CA ASP A 541 -9.11 11.65 -17.47
C ASP A 541 -9.04 12.41 -18.81
N MET A 542 -8.19 13.45 -18.90
CA MET A 542 -7.88 14.17 -20.15
C MET A 542 -7.02 13.32 -21.11
N GLU A 543 -6.12 12.49 -20.58
CA GLU A 543 -5.28 11.58 -21.38
C GLU A 543 -6.06 10.45 -22.07
N ILE A 544 -7.29 10.15 -21.61
CA ILE A 544 -8.18 9.08 -22.10
C ILE A 544 -7.42 7.74 -22.29
N PRO A 545 -6.95 7.10 -21.20
CA PRO A 545 -6.30 5.79 -21.29
C PRO A 545 -7.28 4.70 -21.75
N ARG A 546 -6.72 3.68 -22.43
CA ARG A 546 -7.49 2.61 -23.09
C ARG A 546 -8.11 1.62 -22.11
N THR A 547 -7.32 1.16 -21.15
CA THR A 547 -7.69 0.12 -20.17
C THR A 547 -7.75 0.69 -18.76
N HIS A 548 -8.43 -0.01 -17.84
CA HIS A 548 -8.45 0.37 -16.43
C HIS A 548 -7.07 0.29 -15.78
N MET A 549 -6.26 -0.71 -16.14
CA MET A 549 -4.89 -0.85 -15.66
C MET A 549 -4.00 0.32 -16.09
N GLU A 550 -4.07 0.74 -17.37
CA GLU A 550 -3.33 1.92 -17.84
C GLU A 550 -3.75 3.20 -17.11
N TYR A 551 -5.04 3.38 -16.85
CA TYR A 551 -5.53 4.52 -16.08
C TYR A 551 -4.92 4.56 -14.67
N GLU A 552 -5.01 3.44 -13.94
CA GLU A 552 -4.47 3.34 -12.58
C GLU A 552 -2.94 3.54 -12.59
N ASN A 553 -2.23 2.93 -13.55
CA ASN A 553 -0.77 3.06 -13.70
C ASN A 553 -0.33 4.51 -13.93
N ARG A 554 -0.97 5.22 -14.87
CA ARG A 554 -0.65 6.61 -15.19
C ARG A 554 -1.01 7.57 -14.06
N LEU A 555 -2.12 7.33 -13.36
CA LEU A 555 -2.51 8.11 -12.19
C LEU A 555 -1.50 7.89 -11.04
N THR A 556 -1.13 6.64 -10.81
CA THR A 556 -0.18 6.21 -9.78
C THR A 556 1.17 6.88 -9.95
N MET A 557 1.75 6.86 -11.16
CA MET A 557 3.04 7.53 -11.43
C MET A 557 2.98 9.04 -11.13
N LYS A 558 1.91 9.73 -11.55
CA LYS A 558 1.78 11.18 -11.34
C LYS A 558 1.66 11.51 -9.86
N MET A 559 0.79 10.80 -9.14
CA MET A 559 0.61 10.99 -7.70
C MET A 559 1.88 10.64 -6.93
N PHE A 560 2.57 9.55 -7.28
CA PHE A 560 3.82 9.17 -6.66
C PHE A 560 4.91 10.24 -6.86
N LEU A 561 5.13 10.74 -8.08
CA LEU A 561 6.17 11.77 -8.34
C LEU A 561 5.96 13.03 -7.50
N PHE A 562 4.71 13.47 -7.38
CA PHE A 562 4.36 14.60 -6.53
C PHE A 562 4.65 14.31 -5.05
N GLN A 563 4.19 13.15 -4.55
CA GLN A 563 4.40 12.76 -3.14
C GLN A 563 5.88 12.50 -2.81
N PHE A 564 6.64 11.93 -3.75
CA PHE A 564 8.07 11.70 -3.62
C PHE A 564 8.81 13.00 -3.33
N VAL A 565 8.59 14.03 -4.16
CA VAL A 565 9.22 15.34 -3.96
C VAL A 565 8.73 15.97 -2.65
N ASN A 566 7.43 15.87 -2.37
CA ASN A 566 6.84 16.44 -1.17
C ASN A 566 7.45 15.87 0.13
N TYR A 567 7.60 14.54 0.24
CA TYR A 567 8.13 13.90 1.44
C TYR A 567 9.65 14.01 1.54
N TYR A 568 10.39 13.79 0.44
CA TYR A 568 11.85 13.66 0.51
C TYR A 568 12.63 14.96 0.30
N SER A 569 12.02 16.00 -0.29
CA SER A 569 12.72 17.27 -0.60
C SER A 569 13.39 17.89 0.63
N SER A 570 12.71 17.89 1.77
CA SER A 570 13.24 18.42 3.03
C SER A 570 14.48 17.64 3.52
N CYS A 571 14.48 16.31 3.39
CA CYS A 571 15.61 15.46 3.77
C CYS A 571 16.78 15.60 2.79
N PHE A 572 16.48 15.70 1.48
CA PHE A 572 17.49 15.98 0.46
C PHE A 572 18.16 17.34 0.66
N TYR A 573 17.40 18.35 1.09
CA TYR A 573 17.94 19.67 1.42
C TYR A 573 18.96 19.59 2.56
N VAL A 574 18.59 18.95 3.68
CA VAL A 574 19.48 18.81 4.85
C VAL A 574 20.70 17.95 4.53
N ALA A 575 20.53 16.87 3.76
CA ALA A 575 21.63 15.99 3.39
C ALA A 575 22.67 16.65 2.46
N PHE A 576 22.22 17.34 1.40
CA PHE A 576 23.09 17.72 0.29
C PHE A 576 23.33 19.21 0.10
N PHE A 577 22.42 20.07 0.57
CA PHE A 577 22.50 21.51 0.30
C PHE A 577 22.84 22.33 1.55
N LYS A 578 22.36 21.91 2.73
CA LYS A 578 22.63 22.60 3.99
C LYS A 578 24.13 22.62 4.33
N GLY A 579 24.67 23.79 4.69
CA GLY A 579 26.06 23.97 5.09
C GLY A 579 27.12 23.79 3.99
N LYS A 580 26.76 23.50 2.73
CA LYS A 580 27.73 23.29 1.63
C LYS A 580 28.06 24.56 0.86
N PHE A 581 27.09 25.45 0.72
CA PHE A 581 27.21 26.69 -0.05
C PHE A 581 27.15 27.91 0.88
N VAL A 582 28.08 28.02 1.83
CA VAL A 582 28.08 29.12 2.81
C VAL A 582 29.18 30.15 2.55
N GLY A 583 30.30 29.73 1.96
CA GLY A 583 31.49 30.58 1.76
C GLY A 583 32.44 30.48 2.95
N TYR A 584 33.09 31.58 3.30
CA TYR A 584 33.99 31.68 4.46
C TYR A 584 33.72 33.01 5.20
N PRO A 585 34.23 33.20 6.43
CA PRO A 585 33.86 34.36 7.26
C PRO A 585 34.05 35.74 6.63
N GLY A 586 35.06 35.90 5.76
CA GLY A 586 35.30 37.15 5.02
C GLY A 586 34.34 37.39 3.85
N ALA A 587 33.71 36.35 3.30
CA ALA A 587 32.76 36.46 2.18
C ALA A 587 31.71 35.33 2.22
N TYR A 588 30.66 35.54 3.01
CA TYR A 588 29.50 34.64 3.03
C TYR A 588 28.64 34.79 1.77
N THR A 589 28.02 33.69 1.36
CA THR A 589 27.03 33.67 0.28
C THR A 589 25.63 33.99 0.82
N TYR A 590 24.96 34.95 0.20
CA TYR A 590 23.62 35.40 0.59
C TYR A 590 22.56 34.95 -0.40
N MET A 591 21.51 34.31 0.09
CA MET A 591 20.31 34.02 -0.70
C MET A 591 19.52 35.32 -0.91
N PHE A 592 19.20 35.63 -2.17
CA PHE A 592 18.54 36.88 -2.59
C PHE A 592 19.25 38.15 -2.06
N ASN A 593 20.57 38.11 -1.87
CA ASN A 593 21.42 39.18 -1.31
C ASN A 593 21.04 39.66 0.12
N ARG A 594 20.09 38.99 0.80
CA ARG A 594 19.55 39.46 2.08
C ARG A 594 19.82 38.52 3.24
N TRP A 595 19.68 37.22 3.04
CA TRP A 595 19.74 36.22 4.11
C TRP A 595 20.97 35.30 3.93
N ARG A 596 21.78 35.12 4.98
CA ARG A 596 22.93 34.20 4.97
C ARG A 596 22.43 32.76 4.91
N ASN A 597 23.11 31.91 4.13
CA ASN A 597 22.77 30.48 4.02
C ASN A 597 23.01 29.75 5.35
N GLU A 598 22.18 28.74 5.64
CA GLU A 598 22.29 27.95 6.89
C GLU A 598 23.58 27.12 6.92
N GLU A 599 24.27 27.15 8.06
CA GLU A 599 25.41 26.31 8.40
C GLU A 599 24.96 25.01 9.09
N CYS A 600 25.79 23.97 9.01
CA CYS A 600 25.61 22.76 9.80
C CYS A 600 26.13 22.97 11.22
N ASP A 601 25.60 22.20 12.16
CA ASP A 601 26.22 22.03 13.48
C ASP A 601 27.66 21.51 13.32
N PRO A 602 28.60 21.90 14.20
CA PRO A 602 29.98 21.42 14.21
C PRO A 602 30.11 19.89 14.25
N ALA A 603 29.18 19.20 14.92
CA ALA A 603 29.11 17.73 14.93
C ALA A 603 28.65 17.12 13.59
N GLY A 604 28.21 17.95 12.64
CA GLY A 604 27.76 17.59 11.30
C GLY A 604 26.25 17.71 11.10
N CYS A 605 25.80 17.79 9.85
CA CYS A 605 24.37 17.78 9.50
C CYS A 605 23.71 16.40 9.61
N LEU A 606 24.48 15.33 9.89
CA LEU A 606 23.96 13.96 9.93
C LEU A 606 22.95 13.74 11.07
N ILE A 607 23.18 14.35 12.24
CA ILE A 607 22.26 14.26 13.38
C ILE A 607 20.94 14.98 13.07
N GLU A 608 21.00 16.17 12.47
CA GLU A 608 19.79 16.89 12.07
C GLU A 608 19.00 16.08 11.03
N LEU A 609 19.69 15.45 10.08
CA LEU A 609 19.05 14.54 9.12
C LEU A 609 18.40 13.34 9.83
N THR A 610 19.12 12.66 10.74
CA THR A 610 18.61 11.48 11.45
C THR A 610 17.44 11.81 12.35
N THR A 611 17.48 12.93 13.07
CA THR A 611 16.37 13.41 13.91
C THR A 611 15.16 13.77 13.05
N GLN A 612 15.34 14.50 11.95
CA GLN A 612 14.26 14.82 11.01
C GLN A 612 13.64 13.56 10.42
N LEU A 613 14.45 12.60 9.97
CA LEU A 613 13.97 11.33 9.43
C LEU A 613 13.20 10.54 10.49
N THR A 614 13.70 10.47 11.72
CA THR A 614 13.03 9.77 12.82
C THR A 614 11.68 10.41 13.13
N ILE A 615 11.61 11.74 13.21
CA ILE A 615 10.36 12.48 13.47
C ILE A 615 9.39 12.29 12.32
N VAL A 616 9.82 12.43 11.07
CA VAL A 616 8.95 12.30 9.90
C VAL A 616 8.48 10.86 9.73
N MET A 617 9.36 9.88 9.85
CA MET A 617 9.03 8.46 9.71
C MET A 617 8.12 7.99 10.84
N ALA A 618 8.53 8.14 12.11
CA ALA A 618 7.72 7.70 13.25
C ALA A 618 6.43 8.53 13.39
N GLY A 619 6.52 9.85 13.20
CA GLY A 619 5.38 10.76 13.30
C GLY A 619 4.33 10.52 12.22
N LYS A 620 4.75 10.41 10.94
CA LYS A 620 3.84 10.06 9.84
C LYS A 620 3.18 8.72 10.12
N GLN A 621 3.95 7.74 10.59
CA GLN A 621 3.44 6.41 10.78
C GLN A 621 2.43 6.30 11.92
N ILE A 622 2.75 6.86 13.08
CA ILE A 622 1.83 6.89 14.21
C ILE A 622 0.56 7.65 13.81
N TRP A 623 0.70 8.79 13.13
CA TRP A 623 -0.43 9.57 12.68
C TRP A 623 -1.27 8.84 11.62
N GLY A 624 -0.63 8.16 10.66
CA GLY A 624 -1.26 7.33 9.64
C GLY A 624 -2.12 6.24 10.28
N ASN A 625 -1.52 5.37 11.08
CA ASN A 625 -2.22 4.28 11.76
C ASN A 625 -3.39 4.79 12.62
N ILE A 626 -3.20 5.92 13.32
CA ILE A 626 -4.26 6.58 14.11
C ILE A 626 -5.39 7.06 13.19
N GLN A 627 -5.07 7.80 12.14
CA GLN A 627 -6.05 8.34 11.21
C GLN A 627 -6.85 7.21 10.55
N GLU A 628 -6.18 6.15 10.12
CA GLU A 628 -6.80 5.02 9.44
C GLU A 628 -7.67 4.14 10.35
N ALA A 629 -7.28 3.97 11.61
CA ALA A 629 -8.10 3.22 12.56
C ALA A 629 -9.27 4.06 13.09
N ILE A 630 -9.00 5.31 13.47
CA ILE A 630 -9.95 6.14 14.21
C ILE A 630 -10.95 6.84 13.28
N VAL A 631 -10.54 7.37 12.11
CA VAL A 631 -11.45 8.14 11.24
C VAL A 631 -12.62 7.28 10.74
N PRO A 632 -12.41 6.09 10.13
CA PRO A 632 -13.52 5.24 9.69
C PRO A 632 -14.38 4.79 10.87
N TRP A 633 -13.77 4.51 12.02
CA TRP A 633 -14.48 4.12 13.24
C TRP A 633 -15.40 5.24 13.75
N ILE A 634 -14.91 6.48 13.84
CA ILE A 634 -15.71 7.65 14.23
C ILE A 634 -16.82 7.90 13.21
N CYS A 635 -16.52 7.85 11.90
CA CYS A 635 -17.51 8.04 10.84
C CYS A 635 -18.63 6.99 10.92
N ASN A 636 -18.28 5.72 11.11
CA ASN A 636 -19.25 4.63 11.28
C ASN A 636 -20.02 4.75 12.59
N TRP A 637 -19.37 5.16 13.67
CA TRP A 637 -20.03 5.41 14.95
C TRP A 637 -21.04 6.56 14.87
N TRP A 638 -20.68 7.65 14.17
CA TRP A 638 -21.58 8.76 13.91
C TRP A 638 -22.74 8.34 12.99
N GLY A 639 -22.44 7.60 11.92
CA GLY A 639 -23.44 7.02 11.02
C GLY A 639 -24.45 6.16 11.77
N ARG A 640 -23.96 5.21 12.58
CA ARG A 640 -24.79 4.37 13.45
C ARG A 640 -25.60 5.18 14.45
N ARG A 641 -25.07 6.26 15.04
CA ARG A 641 -25.86 7.12 15.95
C ARG A 641 -26.98 7.87 15.24
N LYS A 642 -26.75 8.28 13.99
CA LYS A 642 -27.77 8.94 13.16
C LYS A 642 -28.84 7.95 12.70
N ALA A 643 -28.48 6.68 12.47
CA ALA A 643 -29.37 5.59 12.05
C ALA A 643 -30.09 4.88 13.22
N ARG A 644 -29.50 4.82 14.43
CA ARG A 644 -30.05 4.12 15.62
C ARG A 644 -31.20 4.90 16.26
N SER A 645 -32.40 4.73 15.72
CA SER A 645 -33.66 4.93 16.44
C SER A 645 -34.20 3.61 17.05
N ASN A 646 -33.82 2.45 16.49
CA ASN A 646 -34.33 1.11 16.84
C ASN A 646 -33.21 0.09 17.20
N PRO A 647 -33.54 -1.02 17.90
CA PRO A 647 -32.56 -2.04 18.32
C PRO A 647 -32.03 -2.89 17.14
N GLU A 648 -30.78 -3.39 17.26
CA GLU A 648 -30.00 -4.04 16.18
C GLU A 648 -30.66 -5.26 15.53
N ASN A 649 -31.55 -5.97 16.23
CA ASN A 649 -32.27 -7.13 15.70
C ASN A 649 -33.29 -6.77 14.61
N LEU A 650 -33.56 -5.48 14.39
CA LEU A 650 -34.43 -4.99 13.30
C LEU A 650 -33.68 -4.59 12.03
N TYR A 651 -32.35 -4.57 12.00
CA TYR A 651 -31.58 -4.08 10.85
C TYR A 651 -31.27 -5.18 9.83
N SER A 652 -31.59 -4.94 8.56
CA SER A 652 -31.33 -5.91 7.48
C SER A 652 -29.85 -5.89 7.05
N ARG A 653 -29.33 -6.99 6.48
CA ARG A 653 -27.92 -7.09 6.02
C ARG A 653 -27.48 -5.94 5.12
N TRP A 654 -28.28 -5.64 4.10
CA TRP A 654 -27.97 -4.57 3.15
C TRP A 654 -28.01 -3.18 3.78
N GLU A 655 -28.81 -2.95 4.82
CA GLU A 655 -28.79 -1.69 5.56
C GLU A 655 -27.53 -1.60 6.44
N GLN A 656 -27.14 -2.68 7.11
CA GLN A 656 -25.91 -2.74 7.91
C GLN A 656 -24.68 -2.40 7.07
N ASP A 657 -24.60 -2.97 5.87
CA ASP A 657 -23.50 -2.68 4.94
C ASP A 657 -23.64 -1.29 4.29
N HIS A 658 -24.87 -0.77 4.10
CA HIS A 658 -25.05 0.60 3.62
C HIS A 658 -24.45 1.64 4.57
N ASP A 659 -24.50 1.43 5.87
CA ASP A 659 -23.97 2.37 6.86
C ASP A 659 -22.44 2.38 6.95
N LEU A 660 -21.76 1.39 6.37
CA LEU A 660 -20.29 1.31 6.35
C LEU A 660 -19.68 2.29 5.35
N GLN A 661 -18.40 2.63 5.57
CA GLN A 661 -17.65 3.52 4.67
C GLN A 661 -17.43 2.88 3.29
N THR A 662 -17.43 3.71 2.25
CA THR A 662 -17.15 3.25 0.88
C THR A 662 -15.65 3.05 0.67
N PHE A 663 -15.30 1.96 -0.01
CA PHE A 663 -13.96 1.76 -0.53
C PHE A 663 -13.81 2.66 -1.77
N GLY A 664 -13.05 3.76 -1.66
CA GLY A 664 -12.99 4.82 -2.67
C GLY A 664 -12.50 4.36 -4.05
N ALA A 665 -12.65 5.20 -5.07
CA ALA A 665 -12.26 4.87 -6.45
C ALA A 665 -10.74 4.64 -6.63
N LEU A 666 -9.92 5.23 -5.75
CA LEU A 666 -8.46 5.03 -5.71
C LEU A 666 -8.08 3.70 -5.03
N GLY A 667 -9.02 3.04 -4.35
CA GLY A 667 -8.84 1.74 -3.71
C GLY A 667 -7.59 1.66 -2.83
N LEU A 668 -6.69 0.72 -3.17
CA LEU A 668 -5.44 0.45 -2.45
C LEU A 668 -4.30 1.43 -2.77
N PHE A 669 -4.53 2.48 -3.55
CA PHE A 669 -3.45 3.40 -3.96
C PHE A 669 -2.72 4.01 -2.75
N TYR A 670 -3.47 4.51 -1.77
CA TYR A 670 -2.89 5.15 -0.58
C TYR A 670 -2.14 4.15 0.30
N GLU A 671 -2.65 2.93 0.40
CA GLU A 671 -2.03 1.80 1.11
C GLU A 671 -0.64 1.47 0.54
N TYR A 672 -0.56 1.28 -0.79
CA TYR A 672 0.74 1.07 -1.44
C TYR A 672 1.63 2.30 -1.36
N LEU A 673 1.09 3.51 -1.54
CA LEU A 673 1.86 4.75 -1.47
C LEU A 673 2.54 4.89 -0.11
N GLU A 674 1.83 4.60 0.98
CA GLU A 674 2.39 4.68 2.33
C GLU A 674 3.60 3.75 2.48
N MET A 675 3.43 2.48 2.13
CA MET A 675 4.48 1.47 2.24
C MET A 675 5.67 1.75 1.31
N VAL A 676 5.42 2.28 0.11
CA VAL A 676 6.47 2.65 -0.85
C VAL A 676 7.24 3.89 -0.37
N ILE A 677 6.56 4.87 0.26
CA ILE A 677 7.25 6.00 0.89
C ILE A 677 8.05 5.53 2.12
N GLN A 678 7.53 4.61 2.91
CA GLN A 678 8.29 4.00 4.00
C GLN A 678 9.56 3.28 3.47
N PHE A 679 9.42 2.51 2.40
CA PHE A 679 10.56 1.85 1.73
C PHE A 679 11.61 2.85 1.26
N GLY A 680 11.21 3.98 0.69
CA GLY A 680 12.16 5.01 0.28
C GLY A 680 12.89 5.66 1.46
N PHE A 681 12.23 5.92 2.61
CA PHE A 681 12.93 6.38 3.82
C PHE A 681 14.00 5.39 4.30
N ILE A 682 13.68 4.09 4.31
CA ILE A 682 14.59 3.04 4.76
C ILE A 682 15.76 2.85 3.80
N THR A 683 15.58 3.09 2.50
CA THR A 683 16.60 2.77 1.50
C THR A 683 17.43 3.98 1.08
N LEU A 684 16.82 5.16 0.87
CA LEU A 684 17.52 6.35 0.40
C LEU A 684 18.44 6.97 1.45
N PHE A 685 18.06 6.88 2.74
CA PHE A 685 18.75 7.56 3.84
C PHE A 685 19.30 6.59 4.88
N VAL A 686 19.53 5.33 4.50
CA VAL A 686 19.93 4.29 5.45
C VAL A 686 21.30 4.53 6.08
N ALA A 687 22.19 5.18 5.33
CA ALA A 687 23.53 5.51 5.80
C ALA A 687 23.54 6.46 7.01
N SER A 688 22.46 7.22 7.25
CA SER A 688 22.37 8.11 8.41
C SER A 688 21.72 7.46 9.63
N PHE A 689 20.85 6.45 9.45
CA PHE A 689 20.06 5.88 10.55
C PHE A 689 19.88 4.35 10.43
N PRO A 690 20.76 3.55 11.05
CA PRO A 690 20.71 2.08 10.96
C PRO A 690 19.48 1.42 11.59
N LEU A 691 18.81 2.09 12.52
CA LEU A 691 17.61 1.57 13.19
C LEU A 691 16.32 1.78 12.38
N ALA A 692 16.38 2.45 11.21
CA ALA A 692 15.21 2.68 10.37
C ALA A 692 14.44 1.39 10.03
N PRO A 693 15.08 0.27 9.64
CA PRO A 693 14.37 -0.97 9.34
C PRO A 693 13.65 -1.56 10.56
N LEU A 694 14.15 -1.36 11.78
CA LEU A 694 13.48 -1.84 12.99
C LEU A 694 12.17 -1.07 13.23
N LEU A 695 12.20 0.26 13.12
CA LEU A 695 10.99 1.08 13.24
C LEU A 695 9.96 0.73 12.17
N ALA A 696 10.43 0.51 10.94
CA ALA A 696 9.62 0.04 9.82
C ALA A 696 9.01 -1.34 10.05
N LEU A 697 9.77 -2.28 10.60
CA LEU A 697 9.29 -3.62 10.92
C LEU A 697 8.17 -3.57 11.95
N MET A 698 8.37 -2.84 13.05
CA MET A 698 7.36 -2.64 14.08
C MET A 698 6.10 -2.01 13.49
N ASN A 699 6.28 -1.05 12.59
CA ASN A 699 5.15 -0.48 11.88
C ASN A 699 4.41 -1.51 11.03
N ASN A 700 5.09 -2.20 10.12
CA ASN A 700 4.42 -3.11 9.20
C ASN A 700 3.64 -4.22 9.93
N ILE A 701 4.14 -4.67 11.09
CA ILE A 701 3.42 -5.65 11.93
C ILE A 701 2.09 -5.07 12.41
N LEU A 702 2.06 -3.79 12.81
CA LEU A 702 0.82 -3.09 13.18
C LEU A 702 -0.05 -2.84 11.94
N GLU A 703 0.55 -2.41 10.84
CA GLU A 703 -0.13 -2.04 9.60
C GLU A 703 -0.93 -3.20 9.00
N ILE A 704 -0.32 -4.38 8.89
CA ILE A 704 -1.02 -5.61 8.43
C ILE A 704 -2.30 -5.82 9.23
N ARG A 705 -2.30 -5.51 10.54
CA ARG A 705 -3.45 -5.69 11.43
C ARG A 705 -4.44 -4.54 11.36
N VAL A 706 -3.99 -3.29 11.24
CA VAL A 706 -4.87 -2.13 11.01
C VAL A 706 -5.62 -2.28 9.69
N ASP A 707 -4.93 -2.67 8.62
CA ASP A 707 -5.49 -2.85 7.29
C ASP A 707 -6.50 -3.99 7.21
N SER A 708 -6.13 -5.14 7.76
CA SER A 708 -7.04 -6.28 7.83
C SER A 708 -8.27 -5.96 8.67
N TRP A 709 -8.11 -5.25 9.78
CA TRP A 709 -9.21 -4.80 10.63
C TRP A 709 -10.12 -3.79 9.95
N LYS A 710 -9.57 -2.76 9.29
CA LYS A 710 -10.36 -1.71 8.63
C LYS A 710 -11.17 -2.29 7.48
N LEU A 711 -10.57 -3.16 6.65
CA LEU A 711 -11.26 -3.85 5.54
C LEU A 711 -12.32 -4.85 6.00
N THR A 712 -12.09 -5.53 7.13
CA THR A 712 -13.04 -6.54 7.64
C THR A 712 -14.21 -5.89 8.40
N THR A 713 -14.00 -4.74 9.04
CA THR A 713 -14.98 -4.18 9.99
C THR A 713 -15.59 -2.84 9.59
N GLN A 714 -14.81 -1.93 8.98
CA GLN A 714 -15.21 -0.53 8.80
C GLN A 714 -15.66 -0.20 7.37
N TYR A 715 -15.11 -0.88 6.37
CA TYR A 715 -15.45 -0.66 4.96
C TYR A 715 -16.54 -1.60 4.48
N ARG A 716 -17.30 -1.15 3.47
CA ARG A 716 -18.12 -2.01 2.61
C ARG A 716 -17.23 -2.97 1.83
N ARG A 717 -17.76 -4.15 1.52
CA ARG A 717 -17.05 -5.14 0.71
C ARG A 717 -16.67 -4.54 -0.66
N PRO A 718 -15.38 -4.47 -1.00
CA PRO A 718 -14.96 -4.06 -2.33
C PRO A 718 -15.31 -5.14 -3.36
N VAL A 719 -15.51 -4.73 -4.61
CA VAL A 719 -15.72 -5.69 -5.70
C VAL A 719 -14.41 -6.41 -6.00
N ALA A 720 -14.47 -7.75 -6.05
CA ALA A 720 -13.31 -8.56 -6.36
C ALA A 720 -12.73 -8.25 -7.75
N ALA A 721 -11.46 -7.88 -7.78
CA ALA A 721 -10.71 -7.56 -8.99
C ALA A 721 -9.48 -8.47 -9.11
N LYS A 722 -9.21 -8.95 -10.32
CA LYS A 722 -7.99 -9.70 -10.64
C LYS A 722 -6.80 -8.76 -10.77
N ALA A 723 -5.64 -9.14 -10.24
CA ALA A 723 -4.37 -8.47 -10.46
C ALA A 723 -3.23 -9.49 -10.40
N HIS A 724 -2.41 -9.56 -11.45
CA HIS A 724 -1.28 -10.50 -11.55
C HIS A 724 0.00 -9.97 -10.87
N SER A 725 0.08 -8.68 -10.60
CA SER A 725 1.21 -8.01 -9.98
C SER A 725 0.74 -6.84 -9.13
N ILE A 726 1.66 -6.26 -8.35
CA ILE A 726 1.43 -4.97 -7.70
C ILE A 726 1.35 -3.80 -8.70
N GLY A 727 1.53 -4.06 -10.01
CA GLY A 727 1.46 -3.06 -11.07
C GLY A 727 2.70 -2.17 -11.12
N VAL A 728 2.49 -0.89 -11.42
CA VAL A 728 3.54 0.14 -11.56
C VAL A 728 4.39 0.31 -10.30
N TRP A 729 3.89 -0.07 -9.12
CA TRP A 729 4.66 -0.01 -7.88
C TRP A 729 5.98 -0.81 -7.96
N GLN A 730 6.03 -1.90 -8.73
CA GLN A 730 7.26 -2.65 -8.95
C GLN A 730 8.32 -1.80 -9.68
N GLU A 731 7.91 -1.05 -10.69
CA GLU A 731 8.80 -0.15 -11.45
C GLU A 731 9.28 1.01 -10.56
N ILE A 732 8.39 1.55 -9.73
CA ILE A 732 8.71 2.59 -8.75
C ILE A 732 9.75 2.10 -7.74
N LEU A 733 9.54 0.91 -7.16
CA LEU A 733 10.49 0.30 -6.21
C LEU A 733 11.85 0.04 -6.87
N ASN A 734 11.88 -0.44 -8.10
CA ASN A 734 13.13 -0.60 -8.88
C ASN A 734 13.84 0.74 -9.11
N GLY A 735 13.11 1.81 -9.43
CA GLY A 735 13.65 3.16 -9.60
C GLY A 735 14.23 3.72 -8.30
N MET A 736 13.51 3.57 -7.19
CA MET A 736 14.00 3.96 -5.87
C MET A 736 15.23 3.15 -5.44
N ALA A 737 15.28 1.85 -5.75
CA ALA A 737 16.45 1.02 -5.48
C ALA A 737 17.71 1.55 -6.18
N ILE A 738 17.60 1.98 -7.44
CA ILE A 738 18.73 2.59 -8.17
C ILE A 738 19.12 3.92 -7.52
N LEU A 739 18.14 4.78 -7.23
CA LEU A 739 18.38 6.08 -6.60
C LEU A 739 18.99 5.94 -5.19
N SER A 740 18.66 4.88 -4.46
CA SER A 740 19.16 4.62 -3.10
C SER A 740 20.66 4.38 -3.05
N VAL A 741 21.23 3.67 -4.03
CA VAL A 741 22.67 3.42 -4.11
C VAL A 741 23.42 4.74 -4.27
N VAL A 742 22.96 5.58 -5.21
CA VAL A 742 23.53 6.91 -5.44
C VAL A 742 23.37 7.78 -4.21
N THR A 743 22.17 7.86 -3.64
CA THR A 743 21.89 8.72 -2.48
C THR A 743 22.76 8.36 -1.28
N ASN A 744 22.89 7.07 -0.95
CA ASN A 744 23.73 6.64 0.17
C ASN A 744 25.22 6.91 -0.08
N ALA A 745 25.73 6.72 -1.30
CA ALA A 745 27.11 7.06 -1.64
C ALA A 745 27.38 8.57 -1.44
N PHE A 746 26.45 9.42 -1.84
CA PHE A 746 26.54 10.86 -1.63
C PHE A 746 26.43 11.25 -0.15
N ILE A 747 25.55 10.60 0.65
CA ILE A 747 25.43 10.88 2.09
C ILE A 747 26.75 10.56 2.80
N VAL A 748 27.33 9.39 2.52
CA VAL A 748 28.61 8.98 3.11
C VAL A 748 29.76 9.91 2.68
N ALA A 749 29.79 10.35 1.43
CA ALA A 749 30.86 11.20 0.93
C ALA A 749 30.75 12.66 1.39
N PHE A 750 29.55 13.24 1.37
CA PHE A 750 29.35 14.67 1.60
C PHE A 750 28.78 15.01 2.97
N THR A 751 27.88 14.21 3.53
CA THR A 751 27.19 14.52 4.80
C THR A 751 27.93 13.95 6.00
N SER A 752 28.48 12.74 5.88
CA SER A 752 29.34 12.09 6.88
C SER A 752 30.76 12.68 6.89
N ASP A 753 31.43 12.58 8.04
CA ASP A 753 32.83 13.00 8.20
C ASP A 753 33.81 11.82 8.02
N MET A 754 33.36 10.68 7.53
CA MET A 754 34.20 9.48 7.42
C MET A 754 35.32 9.62 6.38
N ILE A 755 35.06 10.22 5.21
CA ILE A 755 36.09 10.37 4.16
C ILE A 755 37.21 11.34 4.58
N PRO A 756 36.93 12.55 5.13
CA PRO A 756 37.98 13.42 5.66
C PRO A 756 38.81 12.76 6.76
N ARG A 757 38.18 12.03 7.68
CA ARG A 757 38.87 11.23 8.72
C ARG A 757 39.81 10.18 8.11
N LEU A 758 39.35 9.47 7.07
CA LEU A 758 40.16 8.46 6.38
C LEU A 758 41.35 9.05 5.64
N VAL A 759 41.16 10.19 4.97
CA VAL A 759 42.25 10.90 4.27
C VAL A 759 43.28 11.43 5.27
N TYR A 760 42.83 11.94 6.42
CA TYR A 760 43.73 12.36 7.49
C TYR A 760 44.58 11.18 7.99
N TYR A 761 43.91 10.08 8.35
CA TYR A 761 44.54 8.86 8.86
C TYR A 761 45.65 8.31 7.94
N TYR A 762 45.45 8.33 6.61
CA TYR A 762 46.42 7.75 5.68
C TYR A 762 47.46 8.72 5.11
N ALA A 763 47.16 10.02 5.03
CA ALA A 763 48.00 10.97 4.29
C ALA A 763 48.55 12.13 5.13
N TYR A 764 47.95 12.44 6.28
CA TYR A 764 48.27 13.64 7.07
C TYR A 764 48.49 13.36 8.57
N SER A 765 48.41 12.12 9.02
CA SER A 765 48.69 11.75 10.40
C SER A 765 50.19 11.86 10.70
N GLU A 766 50.56 12.63 11.73
CA GLU A 766 51.98 12.81 12.12
C GLU A 766 52.45 11.73 13.11
N ASN A 767 51.55 11.21 13.95
CA ASN A 767 51.86 10.23 15.00
C ASN A 767 51.55 8.80 14.53
N GLU A 768 52.55 7.92 14.48
CA GLU A 768 52.36 6.51 14.09
C GLU A 768 51.59 5.69 15.15
N ASP A 769 51.77 5.98 16.44
CA ASP A 769 51.13 5.25 17.55
C ASP A 769 49.64 5.60 17.73
N SER A 770 49.23 6.81 17.35
CA SER A 770 47.85 7.29 17.43
C SER A 770 47.51 8.14 16.19
N PRO A 771 47.32 7.53 15.02
CA PRO A 771 47.19 8.24 13.74
C PRO A 771 45.99 9.19 13.64
N MET A 772 45.02 9.07 14.55
CA MET A 772 43.84 9.94 14.60
C MET A 772 44.02 11.18 15.49
N SER A 773 45.11 11.26 16.27
CA SER A 773 45.36 12.38 17.18
C SER A 773 45.70 13.67 16.40
N GLY A 774 45.09 14.79 16.77
CA GLY A 774 45.26 16.09 16.13
C GLY A 774 44.33 16.34 14.95
N TYR A 775 43.38 15.43 14.69
CA TYR A 775 42.43 15.55 13.58
C TYR A 775 41.61 16.84 13.68
N ILE A 776 41.06 17.14 14.87
CA ILE A 776 40.19 18.30 15.04
C ILE A 776 40.95 19.60 14.77
N ASN A 777 42.17 19.71 15.30
CA ASN A 777 43.03 20.86 15.10
C ASN A 777 43.36 21.09 13.60
N ASN A 778 43.57 20.00 12.84
CA ASN A 778 43.84 20.05 11.40
C ASN A 778 42.59 20.31 10.54
N SER A 779 41.42 19.85 11.00
CA SER A 779 40.15 19.99 10.25
C SER A 779 39.59 21.42 10.24
N LEU A 780 40.09 22.29 11.13
CA LEU A 780 39.60 23.64 11.34
C LEU A 780 40.57 24.68 10.75
N SER A 781 40.05 25.59 9.93
CA SER A 781 40.80 26.73 9.40
C SER A 781 40.78 27.91 10.37
N VAL A 782 41.88 28.65 10.42
CA VAL A 782 42.03 29.87 11.23
C VAL A 782 41.55 31.10 10.44
N PHE A 783 40.83 31.99 11.11
CA PHE A 783 40.35 33.26 10.58
C PHE A 783 40.71 34.42 11.50
N GLU A 784 41.23 35.50 10.92
CA GLU A 784 41.57 36.72 11.65
C GLU A 784 40.32 37.60 11.80
N ILE A 785 39.95 37.98 13.03
CA ILE A 785 38.69 38.72 13.29
C ILE A 785 38.70 40.12 12.66
N SER A 786 39.88 40.68 12.40
CA SER A 786 40.03 41.97 11.72
C SER A 786 39.57 41.96 10.25
N ASP A 787 39.57 40.80 9.60
CA ASP A 787 39.16 40.64 8.19
C ASP A 787 37.63 40.49 8.01
N PHE A 788 36.83 40.58 9.09
CA PHE A 788 35.37 40.54 9.01
C PHE A 788 34.79 41.78 8.33
N PRO A 789 33.83 41.62 7.40
CA PRO A 789 33.00 42.74 6.94
C PRO A 789 32.12 43.28 8.08
N GLU A 790 31.93 44.61 8.13
CA GLU A 790 31.08 45.31 9.12
C GLU A 790 29.61 44.85 9.17
N ARG A 791 29.14 44.18 8.12
CA ARG A 791 27.81 43.55 8.10
C ARG A 791 27.76 42.29 8.96
N ASN A 792 28.86 41.54 9.03
CA ASN A 792 28.91 40.17 9.53
C ASN A 792 29.52 40.10 10.93
N LYS A 793 30.33 41.10 11.28
CA LYS A 793 31.01 41.20 12.58
C LYS A 793 29.99 41.24 13.74
N PRO A 794 30.19 40.44 14.80
CA PRO A 794 29.39 40.50 16.03
C PRO A 794 29.40 41.90 16.67
N LYS A 795 28.30 42.30 17.32
CA LYS A 795 28.22 43.57 18.06
C LYS A 795 29.13 43.58 19.29
N GLU A 796 29.24 42.46 19.98
CA GLU A 796 30.01 42.30 21.21
C GLU A 796 31.14 41.27 21.02
N ASN A 797 32.32 41.59 21.56
CA ASN A 797 33.45 40.66 21.69
C ASN A 797 33.95 40.73 23.14
N PRO A 798 33.21 40.13 24.10
CA PRO A 798 33.45 40.34 25.53
C PRO A 798 34.82 39.89 26.02
N GLU A 799 35.40 38.86 25.39
CA GLU A 799 36.72 38.30 25.76
C GLU A 799 37.88 38.82 24.90
N GLY A 800 37.61 39.72 23.92
CA GLY A 800 38.66 40.38 23.15
C GLY A 800 39.47 39.44 22.24
N PHE A 801 38.84 38.41 21.67
CA PHE A 801 39.52 37.45 20.80
C PHE A 801 40.07 38.10 19.52
N GLU A 802 41.27 37.68 19.09
CA GLU A 802 41.93 38.11 17.85
C GLU A 802 41.65 37.15 16.68
N GLN A 803 41.56 35.85 16.96
CA GLN A 803 41.34 34.80 15.96
C GLN A 803 40.14 33.92 16.32
N CYS A 804 39.44 33.43 15.29
CA CYS A 804 38.40 32.40 15.43
C CYS A 804 38.62 31.28 14.40
N ARG A 805 38.10 30.10 14.71
CA ARG A 805 38.17 28.92 13.82
C ARG A 805 36.85 28.60 13.16
N TYR A 806 36.91 28.03 11.97
CA TYR A 806 35.75 27.56 11.23
C TYR A 806 36.07 26.28 10.46
N ARG A 807 35.02 25.50 10.18
CA ARG A 807 35.17 24.20 9.50
C ARG A 807 35.23 24.38 8.00
N ASP A 808 36.44 24.47 7.47
CA ASP A 808 36.77 24.39 6.05
C ASP A 808 38.27 24.05 5.92
N TYR A 809 38.75 23.78 4.70
CA TYR A 809 40.16 23.53 4.41
C TYR A 809 40.75 24.68 3.59
N ARG A 810 41.11 25.78 4.26
CA ARG A 810 41.63 27.01 3.67
C ARG A 810 42.97 27.41 4.30
N TYR A 811 43.78 28.14 3.53
CA TYR A 811 45.07 28.62 4.03
C TYR A 811 44.89 29.62 5.18
N PRO A 812 45.78 29.59 6.19
CA PRO A 812 45.75 30.50 7.32
C PRO A 812 46.02 31.96 6.88
N PRO A 813 45.71 32.95 7.74
CA PRO A 813 45.87 34.37 7.42
C PRO A 813 47.34 34.77 7.10
N ASP A 814 48.32 34.07 7.67
CA ASP A 814 49.76 34.36 7.49
C ASP A 814 50.32 33.90 6.13
N HIS A 815 49.54 33.15 5.35
CA HIS A 815 49.98 32.56 4.09
C HIS A 815 49.73 33.49 2.89
N GLU A 816 50.61 33.48 1.89
CA GLU A 816 50.50 34.33 0.68
C GLU A 816 49.13 34.19 -0.03
N ARG A 817 48.54 32.99 0.05
CA ARG A 817 47.24 32.63 -0.52
C ARG A 817 46.12 32.63 0.52
N LYS A 818 46.04 33.67 1.35
CA LYS A 818 45.09 33.76 2.47
C LYS A 818 43.65 33.41 2.06
N TYR A 819 42.99 32.57 2.86
CA TYR A 819 41.60 32.13 2.69
C TYR A 819 41.26 31.39 1.38
N LEU A 820 42.23 31.08 0.52
CA LEU A 820 42.02 30.19 -0.62
C LEU A 820 42.04 28.73 -0.15
N HIS A 821 41.41 27.85 -0.93
CA HIS A 821 41.38 26.41 -0.62
C HIS A 821 42.79 25.79 -0.64
N THR A 822 43.08 24.96 0.36
CA THR A 822 44.35 24.23 0.46
C THR A 822 44.41 23.04 -0.51
N MET A 823 45.59 22.46 -0.71
CA MET A 823 45.71 21.20 -1.46
C MET A 823 44.97 20.04 -0.76
N GLN A 824 44.86 20.08 0.57
CA GLN A 824 44.11 19.09 1.34
C GLN A 824 42.60 19.11 1.00
N PHE A 825 42.02 20.29 0.79
CA PHE A 825 40.64 20.41 0.30
C PHE A 825 40.43 19.61 -0.99
N TRP A 826 41.30 19.81 -1.97
CA TRP A 826 41.22 19.14 -3.27
C TRP A 826 41.48 17.63 -3.16
N HIS A 827 42.40 17.21 -2.29
CA HIS A 827 42.65 15.80 -2.01
C HIS A 827 41.42 15.11 -1.40
N ILE A 828 40.80 15.74 -0.40
CA ILE A 828 39.55 15.24 0.22
C ILE A 828 38.42 15.20 -0.80
N LEU A 829 38.26 16.25 -1.63
CA LEU A 829 37.25 16.27 -2.68
C LEU A 829 37.47 15.16 -3.72
N ALA A 830 38.71 14.93 -4.14
CA ALA A 830 39.06 13.84 -5.05
C ALA A 830 38.74 12.47 -4.42
N ALA A 831 39.09 12.28 -3.14
CA ALA A 831 38.77 11.05 -2.41
C ALA A 831 37.25 10.82 -2.27
N LYS A 832 36.47 11.88 -2.01
CA LYS A 832 35.00 11.83 -1.97
C LYS A 832 34.41 11.39 -3.31
N LEU A 833 34.85 11.99 -4.42
CA LEU A 833 34.38 11.63 -5.76
C LEU A 833 34.80 10.20 -6.15
N ALA A 834 36.04 9.81 -5.85
CA ALA A 834 36.52 8.45 -6.09
C ALA A 834 35.72 7.42 -5.28
N PHE A 835 35.43 7.71 -4.01
CA PHE A 835 34.61 6.84 -3.17
C PHE A 835 33.20 6.64 -3.74
N ILE A 836 32.54 7.71 -4.20
CA ILE A 836 31.21 7.61 -4.83
C ILE A 836 31.25 6.67 -6.03
N ILE A 837 32.22 6.87 -6.93
CA ILE A 837 32.37 6.04 -8.14
C ILE A 837 32.59 4.57 -7.74
N ILE A 838 33.49 4.30 -6.80
CA ILE A 838 33.81 2.94 -6.36
C ILE A 838 32.57 2.28 -5.72
N MET A 839 31.94 2.92 -4.74
CA MET A 839 30.79 2.38 -4.02
C MET A 839 29.62 2.10 -4.97
N GLU A 840 29.33 3.05 -5.88
CA GLU A 840 28.27 2.91 -6.88
C GLU A 840 28.50 1.71 -7.81
N HIS A 841 29.69 1.61 -8.42
CA HIS A 841 30.00 0.52 -9.36
C HIS A 841 30.05 -0.84 -8.66
N VAL A 842 30.59 -0.92 -7.45
CA VAL A 842 30.62 -2.17 -6.68
C VAL A 842 29.20 -2.66 -6.39
N VAL A 843 28.34 -1.79 -5.86
CA VAL A 843 26.96 -2.18 -5.54
C VAL A 843 26.16 -2.52 -6.80
N PHE A 844 26.35 -1.80 -7.92
CA PHE A 844 25.70 -2.14 -9.18
C PHE A 844 26.21 -3.45 -9.79
N ILE A 845 27.51 -3.74 -9.73
CA ILE A 845 28.04 -5.04 -10.17
C ILE A 845 27.41 -6.17 -9.36
N VAL A 846 27.34 -6.03 -8.04
CA VAL A 846 26.69 -7.03 -7.18
C VAL A 846 25.21 -7.16 -7.52
N LYS A 847 24.50 -6.05 -7.74
CA LYS A 847 23.10 -6.06 -8.18
C LYS A 847 22.90 -6.87 -9.47
N PHE A 848 23.67 -6.57 -10.52
CA PHE A 848 23.54 -7.27 -11.80
C PHE A 848 23.93 -8.75 -11.68
N PHE A 849 24.94 -9.06 -10.86
CA PHE A 849 25.34 -10.43 -10.57
C PHE A 849 24.25 -11.23 -9.85
N VAL A 850 23.62 -10.65 -8.82
CA VAL A 850 22.52 -11.26 -8.07
C VAL A 850 21.30 -11.49 -8.99
N ALA A 851 20.94 -10.49 -9.79
CA ALA A 851 19.85 -10.59 -10.75
C ALA A 851 20.12 -11.64 -11.85
N TRP A 852 21.39 -11.83 -12.23
CA TRP A 852 21.78 -12.90 -13.16
C TRP A 852 21.72 -14.29 -12.51
N MET A 853 22.09 -14.41 -11.23
CA MET A 853 22.13 -15.68 -10.51
C MET A 853 20.74 -16.20 -10.11
N ILE A 854 19.81 -15.31 -9.75
CA ILE A 854 18.48 -15.67 -9.27
C ILE A 854 17.48 -15.61 -10.44
N PRO A 855 16.95 -16.76 -10.93
CA PRO A 855 15.96 -16.72 -12.00
C PRO A 855 14.62 -16.15 -11.51
N ASP A 856 14.02 -15.25 -12.29
CA ASP A 856 12.73 -14.60 -11.97
C ASP A 856 11.60 -15.60 -11.68
N VAL A 857 11.56 -16.72 -12.40
CA VAL A 857 10.54 -17.76 -12.22
C VAL A 857 11.19 -19.05 -11.70
N PRO A 858 10.73 -19.58 -10.55
CA PRO A 858 11.21 -20.84 -9.99
C PRO A 858 11.10 -22.02 -10.96
N ALA A 859 12.05 -22.97 -10.90
CA ALA A 859 12.04 -24.15 -11.77
C ALA A 859 10.84 -25.08 -11.51
N ASP A 860 10.43 -25.22 -10.23
CA ASP A 860 9.22 -25.92 -9.80
C ASP A 860 7.98 -25.32 -10.46
N VAL A 861 7.80 -23.99 -10.40
CA VAL A 861 6.66 -23.31 -11.00
C VAL A 861 6.65 -23.46 -12.53
N LYS A 862 7.81 -23.35 -13.19
CA LYS A 862 7.92 -23.60 -14.64
C LYS A 862 7.47 -25.02 -15.01
N ALA A 863 7.85 -26.02 -14.20
CA ALA A 863 7.44 -27.40 -14.42
C ALA A 863 5.94 -27.59 -14.20
N LYS A 864 5.37 -26.98 -13.14
CA LYS A 864 3.92 -27.00 -12.86
C LYS A 864 3.10 -26.39 -14.00
N ILE A 865 3.48 -25.19 -14.49
CA ILE A 865 2.82 -24.54 -15.64
C ILE A 865 2.86 -25.41 -16.89
N LYS A 866 4.02 -26.02 -17.20
CA LYS A 866 4.16 -26.92 -18.35
C LYS A 866 3.29 -28.17 -18.20
N ARG A 867 3.22 -28.75 -17.00
CA ARG A 867 2.38 -29.91 -16.70
C ARG A 867 0.91 -29.58 -16.85
N GLU A 868 0.46 -28.46 -16.31
CA GLU A 868 -0.93 -28.01 -16.43
C GLU A 868 -1.32 -27.80 -17.90
N LYS A 869 -0.50 -27.07 -18.68
CA LYS A 869 -0.77 -26.90 -20.12
C LYS A 869 -0.86 -28.23 -20.86
N TYR A 870 0.03 -29.18 -20.57
CA TYR A 870 0.00 -30.51 -21.15
C TYR A 870 -1.26 -31.30 -20.75
N LEU A 871 -1.63 -31.29 -19.46
CA LEU A 871 -2.80 -31.99 -18.96
C LEU A 871 -4.09 -31.40 -19.53
N THR A 872 -4.23 -30.07 -19.57
CA THR A 872 -5.40 -29.40 -20.14
C THR A 872 -5.56 -29.73 -21.62
N GLN A 873 -4.48 -29.72 -22.40
CA GLN A 873 -4.52 -30.13 -23.81
C GLN A 873 -4.89 -31.60 -23.98
N LYS A 874 -4.32 -32.48 -23.15
CA LYS A 874 -4.61 -33.92 -23.17
C LYS A 874 -6.08 -34.20 -22.84
N ILE A 875 -6.59 -33.62 -21.76
CA ILE A 875 -7.98 -33.78 -21.31
C ILE A 875 -8.95 -33.25 -22.36
N LEU A 876 -8.68 -32.07 -22.94
CA LEU A 876 -9.52 -31.50 -24.00
C LEU A 876 -9.57 -32.40 -25.23
N HIS A 877 -8.43 -32.97 -25.63
CA HIS A 877 -8.33 -33.88 -26.76
C HIS A 877 -9.06 -35.21 -26.52
N GLU A 878 -8.86 -35.82 -25.34
CA GLU A 878 -9.56 -37.06 -24.95
C GLU A 878 -11.08 -36.86 -24.94
N TYR A 879 -11.57 -35.75 -24.39
CA TYR A 879 -12.99 -35.39 -24.40
C TYR A 879 -13.55 -35.22 -25.82
N GLU A 880 -12.84 -34.51 -26.70
CA GLU A 880 -13.26 -34.35 -28.10
C GLU A 880 -13.31 -35.70 -28.83
N LEU A 881 -12.35 -36.57 -28.56
CA LEU A 881 -12.28 -37.91 -29.15
C LEU A 881 -13.40 -38.82 -28.63
N GLU A 882 -13.77 -38.73 -27.36
CA GLU A 882 -14.93 -39.43 -26.79
C GLU A 882 -16.24 -38.93 -27.40
N LYS A 883 -16.46 -37.60 -27.48
CA LYS A 883 -17.64 -37.05 -28.16
C LYS A 883 -17.71 -37.47 -29.63
N LEU A 884 -16.57 -37.53 -30.32
CA LEU A 884 -16.53 -38.04 -31.69
C LEU A 884 -16.92 -39.51 -31.75
N LYS A 885 -16.42 -40.36 -30.84
CA LYS A 885 -16.81 -41.77 -30.73
C LYS A 885 -18.31 -41.93 -30.44
N GLU A 886 -18.88 -41.13 -29.55
CA GLU A 886 -20.32 -41.14 -29.27
C GLU A 886 -21.14 -40.78 -30.51
N ARG A 887 -20.75 -39.71 -31.23
CA ARG A 887 -21.39 -39.34 -32.50
C ARG A 887 -21.26 -40.44 -33.57
N LEU A 888 -20.08 -41.08 -33.66
CA LEU A 888 -19.82 -42.22 -34.56
C LEU A 888 -20.72 -43.42 -34.22
N CYS A 889 -20.87 -43.74 -32.92
CA CYS A 889 -21.73 -44.80 -32.43
C CYS A 889 -23.23 -44.49 -32.62
N GLN A 890 -23.63 -43.21 -32.62
CA GLN A 890 -25.01 -42.76 -32.85
C GLN A 890 -25.44 -42.69 -34.34
N GLY A 891 -24.56 -43.05 -35.27
CA GLY A 891 -24.99 -43.57 -36.59
C GLY A 891 -25.06 -42.59 -37.76
N ASP A 892 -24.21 -41.55 -37.84
CA ASP A 892 -24.12 -40.71 -39.04
C ASP A 892 -22.91 -41.09 -39.93
N LYS A 893 -23.09 -42.13 -40.76
CA LYS A 893 -22.02 -42.78 -41.56
C LYS A 893 -21.49 -41.97 -42.76
N ARG A 894 -22.06 -40.80 -43.10
CA ARG A 894 -21.68 -40.04 -44.32
C ARG A 894 -20.91 -38.74 -44.07
N ALA A 895 -20.98 -38.15 -42.88
CA ALA A 895 -20.16 -36.99 -42.52
C ALA A 895 -18.74 -37.37 -42.06
N THR A 896 -18.57 -38.63 -41.68
CA THR A 896 -17.51 -39.15 -40.81
C THR A 896 -16.19 -39.48 -41.51
N GLU A 897 -16.21 -39.76 -42.80
CA GLU A 897 -14.99 -40.07 -43.56
C GLU A 897 -14.17 -38.82 -43.93
N LYS A 898 -14.84 -37.67 -44.10
CA LYS A 898 -14.16 -36.40 -44.42
C LYS A 898 -13.50 -35.74 -43.21
N GLU A 899 -14.05 -35.92 -42.03
CA GLU A 899 -13.54 -35.30 -40.79
C GLU A 899 -12.40 -36.09 -40.15
N PHE A 900 -12.40 -37.43 -40.29
CA PHE A 900 -11.31 -38.29 -39.84
C PHE A 900 -10.00 -38.00 -40.62
N ILE A 901 -10.09 -37.86 -41.94
CA ILE A 901 -8.95 -37.48 -42.79
C ILE A 901 -8.44 -36.06 -42.44
N ALA A 902 -9.33 -35.14 -42.08
CA ALA A 902 -8.95 -33.78 -41.69
C ALA A 902 -8.27 -33.71 -40.30
N THR A 903 -8.65 -34.58 -39.36
CA THR A 903 -8.06 -34.65 -38.02
C THR A 903 -6.72 -35.38 -38.02
N GLU A 904 -6.57 -36.43 -38.82
CA GLU A 904 -5.30 -37.13 -39.02
C GLU A 904 -4.27 -36.22 -39.71
N GLY A 905 -4.68 -35.45 -40.73
CA GLY A 905 -3.82 -34.45 -41.37
C GLY A 905 -3.39 -33.29 -40.44
N ARG A 906 -4.23 -32.90 -39.47
CA ARG A 906 -3.84 -31.92 -38.43
C ARG A 906 -2.85 -32.51 -37.43
N MET A 907 -2.92 -33.80 -37.15
CA MET A 907 -2.00 -34.50 -36.25
C MET A 907 -0.60 -34.62 -36.84
N GLU A 908 -0.50 -34.87 -38.15
CA GLU A 908 0.78 -34.86 -38.86
C GLU A 908 1.38 -33.45 -38.91
N LEU A 909 0.56 -32.42 -39.14
CA LEU A 909 1.01 -31.02 -39.12
C LEU A 909 1.49 -30.58 -37.72
N SER A 910 0.78 -31.00 -36.67
CA SER A 910 1.13 -30.72 -35.26
C SER A 910 2.37 -31.46 -34.76
N ARG A 911 2.77 -32.57 -35.39
CA ARG A 911 4.05 -33.24 -35.11
C ARG A 911 5.22 -32.65 -35.90
N ALA A 912 4.93 -31.95 -36.99
CA ALA A 912 5.93 -31.34 -37.87
C ALA A 912 6.25 -29.87 -37.50
N MET A 913 5.38 -29.20 -36.74
CA MET A 913 5.63 -27.90 -36.09
C MET A 913 6.12 -28.10 -34.66
#